data_AF-A0A954YMW3-F1
#
_entry.id   AF-A0A954YMW3-F1
#
_cell.length_a   1.000
_cell.length_b   1.000
_cell.length_c   1.000
_cell.angle_alpha   90.00
_cell.angle_beta   90.00
_cell.angle_gamma   90.00
#
_symmetry.space_group_name_H-M   'P 1'
#
loop_
_entity.id
_entity.type
_entity.pdbx_description
1 polymer ?
#
loop_
_entity_poly.entity_id
_entity_poly.type
_entity_poly.pdbx_seq_one_letter_code
_entity_poly.pdbx_strand_id
1 'polypeptide(L)'
;MAWHNSLRRLITSHGMAEGRTSKSRTNSHRRQRAAQFEPLEDRRVLATFTWQGDVSNDFSNADNWEEAAAPTAGTDHTLIFNTGTPGFNSFAPNNDIAGLTGITIEIVDNNAGFDFTIGGNAIGLAAAGITNGGSEVGVTSINTPLTLTADSQFDNNAGGLGILQAVDNGGNLLTINDGGGLTALFGAIGGAGGLTFASGTTQVAASNTYGGITTVLSGANAFVESNGGLGGTGQGTIVNDGGTLDFSAGVSYTDAEPLMLDGTLRAILNGPASFNGPITLTGDSNLSSGGGVNDVLTLNGVISGGDSITVLQGVHVLTAANTFSGSFRVDGGTALVNGSLSPSTDVSVASGATLGGTGDVQGPVNVQNGGTLSPGILSTVILTTGDLDLNSGSNFDIDITNPGANPGLDFDQIQVTGTVTIGAVTFNLSGSETPSNGDSYLIIDNDGADPVNLGAGAPAEGSVVGMLNGEELRINYHAGDGNDVALFNGLTNAIISANWLAFGEAGDGSADTFLIQHNGASVEVLINDDPTPVFSAPIATTGQIIIRGSSDDDTLTVNNSNGLVAPDIIFDADGVGADSGGGEDGGFPRPGGFDTLRLMGDTEADTIYNPGETNDAGGVFQVAGDVVQRVEFFGLEPVQVIGVGGTITVGAQLAGIGFPQAMNDANDINYTRSPNSQAGFFAGLDAGRVTVDAYESI
;
A
#
# COMPACT_ATOMS: atom_id res chain seq x y z
N MET A 1 -29.49 -28.23 19.03
CA MET A 1 -29.61 -29.67 18.75
C MET A 1 -28.73 -30.43 19.73
N ALA A 2 -29.20 -31.59 20.16
CA ALA A 2 -28.87 -32.24 21.43
C ALA A 2 -27.90 -33.42 21.25
N TRP A 3 -27.01 -33.59 22.26
CA TRP A 3 -26.50 -34.86 22.82
C TRP A 3 -25.42 -35.68 22.07
N HIS A 4 -24.33 -36.06 22.76
CA HIS A 4 -24.29 -37.30 23.56
C HIS A 4 -23.00 -37.48 24.38
N ASN A 5 -23.18 -38.01 25.60
CA ASN A 5 -22.17 -38.50 26.53
C ASN A 5 -22.32 -40.03 26.71
N SER A 6 -21.18 -40.72 26.85
CA SER A 6 -20.85 -41.91 27.68
C SER A 6 -21.74 -43.16 27.76
N LEU A 7 -21.12 -44.36 27.70
CA LEU A 7 -21.39 -45.50 28.62
C LEU A 7 -20.55 -46.80 28.39
N ARG A 8 -20.32 -47.51 29.52
CA ARG A 8 -20.06 -48.98 29.78
C ARG A 8 -18.60 -49.36 30.15
N ARG A 9 -18.33 -50.28 31.11
CA ARG A 9 -19.15 -51.31 31.79
C ARG A 9 -18.48 -51.86 33.08
N LEU A 10 -19.34 -52.44 33.92
CA LEU A 10 -19.21 -53.09 35.23
C LEU A 10 -18.92 -54.62 35.13
N ILE A 11 -18.26 -55.24 36.12
CA ILE A 11 -18.40 -56.69 36.47
C ILE A 11 -18.39 -56.90 37.99
N THR A 12 -19.27 -57.80 38.45
CA THR A 12 -19.65 -58.20 39.81
C THR A 12 -19.19 -59.63 40.18
N SER A 13 -19.04 -59.95 41.48
CA SER A 13 -19.49 -61.20 42.17
C SER A 13 -19.20 -61.06 43.69
N HIS A 14 -20.15 -61.09 44.64
CA HIS A 14 -21.06 -62.12 45.20
C HIS A 14 -20.39 -63.24 46.04
N GLY A 15 -20.71 -63.26 47.35
CA GLY A 15 -20.50 -64.38 48.28
C GLY A 15 -20.83 -64.04 49.75
N MET A 16 -22.04 -64.38 50.20
CA MET A 16 -22.49 -64.35 51.61
C MET A 16 -22.11 -65.64 52.36
N ALA A 17 -21.85 -65.55 53.68
CA ALA A 17 -22.26 -66.55 54.69
C ALA A 17 -22.09 -66.02 56.13
N GLU A 18 -23.09 -66.26 56.98
CA GLU A 18 -23.22 -65.81 58.38
C GLU A 18 -22.54 -66.76 59.42
N GLY A 19 -22.08 -66.17 60.53
CA GLY A 19 -22.40 -66.62 61.90
C GLY A 19 -21.50 -67.64 62.62
N ARG A 20 -20.68 -67.18 63.59
CA ARG A 20 -20.71 -67.62 65.02
C ARG A 20 -19.59 -66.97 65.87
N THR A 21 -19.94 -66.76 67.14
CA THR A 21 -19.22 -66.05 68.20
C THR A 21 -18.05 -66.84 68.82
N SER A 22 -16.94 -66.16 69.14
CA SER A 22 -16.00 -66.56 70.19
C SER A 22 -15.09 -65.38 70.60
N LYS A 23 -15.04 -65.10 71.91
CA LYS A 23 -14.23 -64.05 72.54
C LYS A 23 -12.73 -64.36 72.44
N SER A 24 -11.90 -63.38 72.08
CA SER A 24 -10.51 -63.34 72.57
C SER A 24 -9.87 -61.94 72.47
N ARG A 25 -9.65 -61.36 73.66
CA ARG A 25 -8.49 -60.56 74.11
C ARG A 25 -7.83 -59.59 73.12
N THR A 26 -7.99 -58.31 73.46
CA THR A 26 -7.10 -57.19 73.16
C THR A 26 -5.62 -57.55 73.33
N ASN A 27 -4.83 -57.35 72.27
CA ASN A 27 -3.39 -57.15 72.35
C ASN A 27 -3.03 -55.95 71.47
N SER A 28 -2.63 -54.85 72.10
CA SER A 28 -2.15 -53.65 71.43
C SER A 28 -0.76 -53.91 70.86
N HIS A 29 -0.67 -54.12 69.54
CA HIS A 29 0.58 -53.96 68.83
C HIS A 29 0.81 -52.48 68.53
N ARG A 30 1.64 -51.88 69.40
CA ARG A 30 2.33 -50.61 69.23
C ARG A 30 2.98 -50.59 67.84
N ARG A 31 2.33 -49.95 66.86
CA ARG A 31 2.98 -49.55 65.61
C ARG A 31 4.11 -48.59 65.96
N GLN A 32 5.35 -49.06 65.86
CA GLN A 32 6.50 -48.17 65.80
C GLN A 32 6.29 -47.27 64.58
N ARG A 33 6.07 -45.98 64.81
CA ARG A 33 6.21 -44.97 63.76
C ARG A 33 7.69 -44.99 63.39
N ALA A 34 8.01 -45.51 62.21
CA ALA A 34 9.28 -45.21 61.58
C ALA A 34 9.33 -43.69 61.39
N ALA A 35 10.39 -43.05 61.88
CA ALA A 35 10.64 -41.64 61.62
C ALA A 35 10.81 -41.50 60.10
N GLN A 36 9.88 -40.80 59.45
CA GLN A 36 10.15 -40.21 58.14
C GLN A 36 11.23 -39.16 58.39
N PHE A 37 12.45 -39.45 57.95
CA PHE A 37 13.42 -38.40 57.65
C PHE A 37 12.85 -37.66 56.44
N GLU A 38 12.19 -36.54 56.68
CA GLU A 38 12.13 -35.50 55.66
C GLU A 38 13.59 -35.05 55.43
N PRO A 39 14.09 -35.04 54.18
CA PRO A 39 15.38 -34.42 53.93
C PRO A 39 15.27 -32.97 54.38
N LEU A 40 16.13 -32.58 55.33
CA LEU A 40 16.34 -31.19 55.71
C LEU A 40 16.50 -30.39 54.41
N GLU A 41 15.67 -29.38 54.20
CA GLU A 41 15.95 -28.33 53.22
C GLU A 41 17.41 -27.92 53.42
N ASP A 42 18.19 -27.88 52.33
CA ASP A 42 19.56 -27.37 52.36
C ASP A 42 19.49 -25.87 52.70
N ARG A 43 19.48 -25.56 53.99
CA ARG A 43 19.61 -24.19 54.50
C ARG A 43 21.06 -23.79 54.41
N ARG A 44 21.58 -23.67 53.17
CA ARG A 44 22.74 -22.81 52.94
C ARG A 44 22.30 -21.41 53.33
N VAL A 45 22.79 -20.94 54.46
CA VAL A 45 22.60 -19.55 54.87
C VAL A 45 23.46 -18.74 53.90
N LEU A 46 22.81 -18.02 52.99
CA LEU A 46 23.43 -17.00 52.15
C LEU A 46 24.17 -16.03 53.08
N ALA A 47 25.47 -15.87 52.88
CA ALA A 47 26.22 -14.86 53.60
C ALA A 47 26.11 -13.52 52.85
N THR A 48 25.82 -12.45 53.59
CA THR A 48 25.79 -11.10 53.06
C THR A 48 27.13 -10.44 53.36
N PHE A 49 27.72 -9.78 52.36
CA PHE A 49 28.94 -9.00 52.48
C PHE A 49 28.69 -7.58 52.02
N THR A 50 28.98 -6.59 52.85
CA THR A 50 28.69 -5.18 52.62
C THR A 50 29.98 -4.40 52.38
N TRP A 51 30.13 -3.86 51.18
CA TRP A 51 31.36 -3.18 50.74
C TRP A 51 31.55 -1.83 51.41
N GLN A 52 32.73 -1.61 51.98
CA GLN A 52 33.21 -0.33 52.49
C GLN A 52 34.36 0.21 51.62
N GLY A 53 35.28 -0.64 51.19
CA GLY A 53 36.46 -0.22 50.41
C GLY A 53 37.43 0.67 51.18
N ASP A 54 37.55 0.42 52.50
CA ASP A 54 38.31 1.24 53.45
C ASP A 54 39.83 1.19 53.26
N VAL A 55 40.35 0.04 52.80
CA VAL A 55 41.80 -0.23 52.79
C VAL A 55 42.34 -0.33 51.36
N SER A 56 41.62 -1.02 50.49
CA SER A 56 41.97 -1.18 49.07
C SER A 56 40.71 -1.37 48.23
N ASN A 57 40.88 -1.63 46.94
CA ASN A 57 39.78 -1.97 46.06
C ASN A 57 39.53 -3.48 45.95
N ASP A 58 40.34 -4.33 46.58
CA ASP A 58 40.31 -5.78 46.34
C ASP A 58 39.30 -6.52 47.24
N PHE A 59 38.50 -7.42 46.65
CA PHE A 59 37.52 -8.25 47.36
C PHE A 59 38.16 -9.20 48.38
N SER A 60 39.37 -9.70 48.12
CA SER A 60 40.06 -10.64 49.01
C SER A 60 40.49 -10.03 50.35
N ASN A 61 40.53 -8.71 50.46
CA ASN A 61 40.86 -8.03 51.71
C ASN A 61 39.61 -7.92 52.59
N ALA A 62 39.59 -8.71 53.67
CA ALA A 62 38.49 -8.77 54.63
C ALA A 62 38.17 -7.42 55.28
N ASP A 63 39.15 -6.51 55.40
CA ASP A 63 38.97 -5.18 56.00
C ASP A 63 38.24 -4.20 55.06
N ASN A 64 37.95 -4.58 53.81
CA ASN A 64 37.12 -3.79 52.89
C ASN A 64 35.61 -4.09 53.03
N TRP A 65 35.24 -5.04 53.89
CA TRP A 65 33.87 -5.50 54.10
C TRP A 65 33.45 -5.26 55.56
N GLU A 66 32.21 -4.81 55.77
CA GLU A 66 31.66 -4.53 57.11
C GLU A 66 31.74 -5.75 58.04
N GLU A 67 31.61 -6.95 57.47
CA GLU A 67 31.61 -8.23 58.16
C GLU A 67 33.03 -8.68 58.59
N ALA A 68 34.07 -7.90 58.25
CA ALA A 68 35.48 -8.23 58.48
C ALA A 68 35.85 -9.62 57.94
N ALA A 69 35.25 -9.98 56.80
CA ALA A 69 35.46 -11.23 56.10
C ALA A 69 35.27 -10.99 54.59
N ALA A 70 36.03 -11.74 53.78
CA ALA A 70 35.91 -11.65 52.32
C ALA A 70 34.96 -12.74 51.77
N PRO A 71 34.26 -12.47 50.65
CA PRO A 71 33.54 -13.49 49.89
C PRO A 71 34.46 -14.66 49.53
N THR A 72 33.89 -15.86 49.43
CA THR A 72 34.66 -17.07 49.09
C THR A 72 34.04 -17.80 47.91
N ALA A 73 34.86 -18.49 47.12
CA ALA A 73 34.40 -19.28 45.99
C ALA A 73 33.60 -20.50 46.44
N GLY A 74 32.56 -20.86 45.67
CA GLY A 74 31.78 -22.10 45.86
C GLY A 74 30.71 -22.04 46.94
N THR A 75 30.39 -20.86 47.45
CA THR A 75 29.32 -20.60 48.42
C THR A 75 28.46 -19.44 47.93
N ASP A 76 27.15 -19.51 48.18
CA ASP A 76 26.22 -18.49 47.71
C ASP A 76 26.32 -17.24 48.62
N HIS A 77 26.52 -16.07 48.00
CA HIS A 77 26.69 -14.80 48.70
C HIS A 77 25.84 -13.69 48.09
N THR A 78 25.42 -12.74 48.93
CA THR A 78 24.93 -11.43 48.47
C THR A 78 25.99 -10.38 48.73
N LEU A 79 26.45 -9.69 47.69
CA LEU A 79 27.40 -8.58 47.77
C LEU A 79 26.63 -7.27 47.67
N ILE A 80 26.69 -6.45 48.71
CA ILE A 80 25.99 -5.17 48.80
C ILE A 80 26.99 -4.03 48.60
N PHE A 81 26.75 -3.20 47.59
CA PHE A 81 27.49 -1.97 47.29
C PHE A 81 26.57 -0.79 47.58
N ASN A 82 26.62 -0.27 48.80
CA ASN A 82 25.71 0.78 49.25
C ASN A 82 26.52 1.99 49.72
N THR A 83 26.31 3.15 49.09
CA THR A 83 27.02 4.39 49.47
C THR A 83 26.60 4.92 50.84
N GLY A 84 25.49 4.43 51.39
CA GLY A 84 25.01 4.70 52.74
C GLY A 84 25.65 3.83 53.83
N THR A 85 26.47 2.84 53.46
CA THR A 85 27.18 1.99 54.43
C THR A 85 28.14 2.84 55.28
N PRO A 86 28.10 2.74 56.62
CA PRO A 86 29.09 3.40 57.47
C PRO A 86 30.51 2.97 57.10
N GLY A 87 31.39 3.92 56.83
CA GLY A 87 32.76 3.64 56.38
C GLY A 87 32.90 3.44 54.87
N PHE A 88 31.86 3.63 54.07
CA PHE A 88 32.01 3.59 52.61
C PHE A 88 33.03 4.63 52.09
N ASN A 89 34.02 4.17 51.32
CA ASN A 89 35.15 4.98 50.85
C ASN A 89 35.59 4.71 49.40
N SER A 90 35.06 3.71 48.69
CA SER A 90 35.48 3.40 47.31
C SER A 90 34.34 3.00 46.37
N PHE A 91 34.28 3.67 45.22
CA PHE A 91 33.39 3.38 44.09
C PHE A 91 33.98 2.40 43.07
N ALA A 92 35.21 1.91 43.28
CA ALA A 92 35.89 1.05 42.32
C ALA A 92 36.25 -0.33 42.90
N PRO A 93 35.27 -1.09 43.42
CA PRO A 93 35.51 -2.46 43.86
C PRO A 93 36.09 -3.33 42.74
N ASN A 94 37.07 -4.16 43.08
CA ASN A 94 37.80 -5.02 42.17
C ASN A 94 37.77 -6.46 42.71
N ASN A 95 37.11 -7.36 41.98
CA ASN A 95 37.14 -8.78 42.29
C ASN A 95 38.50 -9.38 41.92
N ASP A 96 39.38 -9.59 42.89
CA ASP A 96 40.63 -10.32 42.71
C ASP A 96 40.52 -11.82 43.06
N ILE A 97 39.32 -12.28 43.45
CA ILE A 97 39.05 -13.67 43.83
C ILE A 97 38.61 -14.46 42.59
N ALA A 98 39.32 -15.55 42.30
CA ALA A 98 38.97 -16.43 41.18
C ALA A 98 37.82 -17.38 41.55
N GLY A 99 36.91 -17.62 40.61
CA GLY A 99 35.89 -18.67 40.72
C GLY A 99 34.73 -18.36 41.67
N LEU A 100 34.45 -17.09 41.96
CA LEU A 100 33.23 -16.70 42.66
C LEU A 100 32.01 -17.15 41.83
N THR A 101 31.09 -17.87 42.48
CA THR A 101 29.86 -18.40 41.89
C THR A 101 28.75 -18.34 42.94
N GLY A 102 27.48 -18.36 42.54
CA GLY A 102 26.37 -18.22 43.48
C GLY A 102 26.21 -16.79 44.02
N ILE A 103 26.67 -15.78 43.28
CA ILE A 103 26.71 -14.39 43.73
C ILE A 103 25.44 -13.64 43.33
N THR A 104 24.84 -12.92 44.27
CA THR A 104 23.88 -11.85 44.03
C THR A 104 24.57 -10.51 44.24
N ILE A 105 24.38 -9.54 43.35
CA ILE A 105 24.93 -8.18 43.48
C ILE A 105 23.77 -7.21 43.74
N GLU A 106 23.85 -6.45 44.83
CA GLU A 106 22.89 -5.39 45.15
C GLU A 106 23.64 -4.07 45.24
N ILE A 107 23.21 -3.08 44.46
CA ILE A 107 23.82 -1.75 44.39
C ILE A 107 22.78 -0.74 44.82
N VAL A 108 23.16 0.11 45.78
CA VAL A 108 22.37 1.23 46.27
C VAL A 108 23.24 2.47 46.21
N ASP A 109 23.21 3.15 45.07
CA ASP A 109 23.95 4.39 44.86
C ASP A 109 23.07 5.60 45.16
N ASN A 110 23.38 6.29 46.25
CA ASN A 110 22.73 7.55 46.61
C ASN A 110 23.69 8.74 46.45
N ASN A 111 24.82 8.55 45.77
CA ASN A 111 25.77 9.59 45.46
C ASN A 111 25.41 10.25 44.12
N ALA A 112 25.58 11.57 44.04
CA ALA A 112 25.27 12.33 42.82
C ALA A 112 26.53 12.73 42.02
N GLY A 113 27.72 12.40 42.49
CA GLY A 113 29.00 12.85 41.93
C GLY A 113 29.89 11.74 41.37
N PHE A 114 29.66 10.49 41.76
CA PHE A 114 30.43 9.32 41.35
C PHE A 114 29.50 8.10 41.31
N ASP A 115 29.74 7.21 40.36
CA ASP A 115 29.01 5.94 40.20
C ASP A 115 29.94 4.75 40.40
N PHE A 116 29.38 3.59 40.74
CA PHE A 116 30.16 2.37 40.90
C PHE A 116 30.75 1.85 39.58
N THR A 117 32.01 1.39 39.63
CA THR A 117 32.61 0.56 38.58
C THR A 117 33.19 -0.70 39.21
N ILE A 118 32.46 -1.81 39.10
CA ILE A 118 32.84 -3.11 39.65
C ILE A 118 33.70 -3.87 38.62
N GLY A 119 34.99 -4.00 38.89
CA GLY A 119 35.96 -4.63 37.99
C GLY A 119 36.46 -6.01 38.43
N GLY A 120 37.38 -6.58 37.66
CA GLY A 120 38.21 -7.72 38.08
C GLY A 120 37.86 -9.05 37.42
N ASN A 121 38.14 -10.15 38.13
CA ASN A 121 37.89 -11.53 37.74
C ASN A 121 36.39 -11.83 37.60
N ALA A 122 36.09 -12.83 36.79
CA ALA A 122 34.71 -13.25 36.49
C ALA A 122 33.87 -13.58 37.73
N ILE A 123 32.59 -13.25 37.66
CA ILE A 123 31.60 -13.52 38.72
C ILE A 123 30.49 -14.43 38.17
N GLY A 124 30.28 -15.56 38.82
CA GLY A 124 29.16 -16.45 38.58
C GLY A 124 27.92 -16.02 39.37
N LEU A 125 26.86 -15.62 38.67
CA LEU A 125 25.64 -15.07 39.25
C LEU A 125 24.64 -16.16 39.65
N ALA A 126 23.98 -15.93 40.78
CA ALA A 126 22.81 -16.66 41.25
C ALA A 126 21.52 -16.11 40.62
N ALA A 127 20.37 -16.71 40.97
CA ALA A 127 19.09 -16.39 40.35
C ALA A 127 18.62 -14.93 40.54
N ALA A 128 18.95 -14.30 41.66
CA ALA A 128 18.64 -12.89 41.88
C ALA A 128 19.50 -11.94 41.03
N GLY A 129 20.64 -12.42 40.50
CA GLY A 129 21.49 -11.69 39.57
C GLY A 129 22.01 -10.36 40.11
N ILE A 130 21.63 -9.26 39.47
CA ILE A 130 22.09 -7.90 39.75
C ILE A 130 20.89 -7.01 39.99
N THR A 131 20.89 -6.26 41.09
CA THR A 131 19.95 -5.16 41.33
C THR A 131 20.74 -3.86 41.43
N ASN A 132 20.44 -2.90 40.55
CA ASN A 132 20.91 -1.53 40.63
C ASN A 132 19.79 -0.61 41.14
N GLY A 133 20.07 0.28 42.07
CA GLY A 133 19.05 1.09 42.71
C GLY A 133 19.63 2.25 43.53
N GLY A 134 18.74 2.96 44.24
CA GLY A 134 19.09 4.17 44.99
C GLY A 134 18.55 5.45 44.34
N SER A 135 19.35 6.52 44.38
CA SER A 135 19.06 7.83 43.79
C SER A 135 20.19 8.24 42.83
N GLU A 136 20.69 7.26 42.08
CA GLU A 136 21.81 7.37 41.16
C GLU A 136 21.60 8.47 40.10
N VAL A 137 22.66 9.25 39.84
CA VAL A 137 22.68 10.30 38.80
C VAL A 137 23.82 10.00 37.83
N GLY A 138 23.73 8.87 37.12
CA GLY A 138 24.83 8.42 36.27
C GLY A 138 24.69 6.99 35.79
N VAL A 139 25.83 6.33 35.59
CA VAL A 139 25.90 4.95 35.08
C VAL A 139 26.82 4.08 35.94
N THR A 140 26.20 3.16 36.66
CA THR A 140 26.85 2.06 37.36
C THR A 140 27.32 1.02 36.35
N SER A 141 28.57 0.58 36.51
CA SER A 141 29.28 -0.20 35.52
C SER A 141 29.75 -1.54 36.10
N ILE A 142 29.33 -2.64 35.48
CA ILE A 142 29.84 -3.99 35.73
C ILE A 142 30.89 -4.30 34.66
N ASN A 143 32.15 -4.20 35.05
CA ASN A 143 33.32 -4.40 34.21
C ASN A 143 34.08 -5.69 34.56
N THR A 144 33.32 -6.77 34.75
CA THR A 144 33.83 -8.13 34.95
C THR A 144 33.01 -9.10 34.10
N PRO A 145 33.62 -10.16 33.52
CA PRO A 145 32.85 -11.21 32.85
C PRO A 145 31.83 -11.86 33.80
N LEU A 146 30.64 -12.14 33.29
CA LEU A 146 29.56 -12.74 34.07
C LEU A 146 29.26 -14.16 33.56
N THR A 147 28.91 -15.07 34.46
CA THR A 147 28.38 -16.39 34.10
C THR A 147 27.12 -16.68 34.89
N LEU A 148 26.02 -17.02 34.22
CA LEU A 148 24.78 -17.37 34.92
C LEU A 148 24.83 -18.84 35.37
N THR A 149 24.56 -19.08 36.66
CA THR A 149 24.49 -20.43 37.23
C THR A 149 23.06 -20.92 37.45
N ALA A 150 22.09 -20.04 37.21
CA ALA A 150 20.64 -20.27 37.21
C ALA A 150 20.00 -19.19 36.31
N ASP A 151 18.68 -19.26 36.09
CA ASP A 151 17.95 -18.14 35.47
C ASP A 151 18.13 -16.89 36.33
N SER A 152 18.61 -15.80 35.74
CA SER A 152 19.03 -14.60 36.46
C SER A 152 18.38 -13.32 35.93
N GLN A 153 18.31 -12.31 36.80
CA GLN A 153 17.71 -11.02 36.49
C GLN A 153 18.72 -9.88 36.65
N PHE A 154 18.70 -8.90 35.74
CA PHE A 154 19.33 -7.60 35.92
C PHE A 154 18.22 -6.55 36.10
N ASP A 155 18.05 -6.08 37.32
CA ASP A 155 17.03 -5.12 37.72
C ASP A 155 17.67 -3.73 37.85
N ASN A 156 17.53 -2.88 36.84
CA ASN A 156 17.99 -1.50 36.89
C ASN A 156 16.87 -0.58 37.38
N ASN A 157 16.83 -0.26 38.68
CA ASN A 157 15.76 0.53 39.29
C ASN A 157 16.08 2.04 39.42
N ALA A 158 17.31 2.46 39.18
CA ALA A 158 17.75 3.86 39.21
C ALA A 158 18.93 4.07 38.25
N GLY A 159 19.10 5.27 37.68
CA GLY A 159 20.24 5.59 36.82
C GLY A 159 20.39 4.67 35.60
N GLY A 160 21.62 4.57 35.10
CA GLY A 160 21.99 3.63 34.05
C GLY A 160 22.78 2.43 34.58
N LEU A 161 22.60 1.27 33.95
CA LEU A 161 23.41 0.08 34.23
C LEU A 161 24.19 -0.34 32.98
N GLY A 162 25.51 -0.29 33.04
CA GLY A 162 26.41 -0.72 31.96
C GLY A 162 27.02 -2.09 32.22
N ILE A 163 26.79 -3.06 31.35
CA ILE A 163 27.45 -4.37 31.36
C ILE A 163 28.55 -4.34 30.29
N LEU A 164 29.80 -4.18 30.73
CA LEU A 164 30.93 -3.87 29.84
C LEU A 164 31.70 -5.10 29.33
N GLN A 165 31.55 -6.23 30.00
CA GLN A 165 32.25 -7.47 29.67
C GLN A 165 31.25 -8.57 29.29
N ALA A 166 31.77 -9.63 28.67
CA ALA A 166 30.95 -10.72 28.17
C ALA A 166 30.11 -11.40 29.26
N VAL A 167 28.90 -11.83 28.88
CA VAL A 167 27.99 -12.61 29.72
C VAL A 167 27.83 -14.00 29.09
N ASP A 168 28.21 -15.05 29.81
CA ASP A 168 27.85 -16.42 29.45
C ASP A 168 26.58 -16.80 30.19
N ASN A 169 25.46 -16.94 29.49
CA ASN A 169 24.20 -17.32 30.11
C ASN A 169 24.15 -18.81 30.51
N GLY A 170 25.14 -19.64 30.10
CA GLY A 170 25.30 -21.01 30.59
C GLY A 170 24.13 -21.96 30.31
N GLY A 171 23.22 -21.59 29.41
CA GLY A 171 21.96 -22.32 29.19
C GLY A 171 20.75 -21.80 29.97
N ASN A 172 20.93 -20.76 30.79
CA ASN A 172 19.90 -20.16 31.62
C ASN A 172 19.31 -18.90 30.97
N LEU A 173 18.10 -18.54 31.36
CA LEU A 173 17.45 -17.31 30.92
C LEU A 173 18.05 -16.09 31.62
N LEU A 174 18.45 -15.08 30.85
CA LEU A 174 18.73 -13.74 31.36
C LEU A 174 17.50 -12.86 31.17
N THR A 175 17.01 -12.23 32.25
CA THR A 175 15.92 -11.24 32.18
C THR A 175 16.44 -9.86 32.55
N ILE A 176 16.13 -8.85 31.75
CA ILE A 176 16.50 -7.45 32.00
C ILE A 176 15.24 -6.66 32.34
N ASN A 177 15.19 -6.06 33.53
CA ASN A 177 14.13 -5.16 33.96
C ASN A 177 14.73 -3.75 34.09
N ASP A 178 14.43 -2.85 33.15
CA ASP A 178 14.87 -1.46 33.23
C ASP A 178 13.72 -0.56 33.71
N GLY A 179 13.93 0.09 34.85
CA GLY A 179 13.11 1.15 35.42
C GLY A 179 13.89 2.41 35.77
N GLY A 180 15.24 2.36 35.69
CA GLY A 180 16.17 3.42 36.07
C GLY A 180 16.51 4.42 34.96
N GLY A 181 16.35 4.01 33.69
CA GLY A 181 16.46 4.89 32.52
C GLY A 181 17.08 4.22 31.30
N LEU A 182 18.15 3.44 31.49
CA LEU A 182 18.79 2.65 30.43
C LEU A 182 19.66 1.52 31.02
N THR A 183 19.47 0.30 30.54
CA THR A 183 20.48 -0.77 30.68
C THR A 183 21.25 -0.94 29.38
N ALA A 184 22.58 -0.86 29.40
CA ALA A 184 23.44 -0.98 28.22
C ALA A 184 24.29 -2.25 28.25
N LEU A 185 24.11 -3.11 27.25
CA LEU A 185 24.82 -4.37 27.06
C LEU A 185 25.94 -4.17 26.04
N PHE A 186 27.12 -3.77 26.51
CA PHE A 186 28.31 -3.59 25.67
C PHE A 186 29.13 -4.88 25.50
N GLY A 187 29.02 -5.80 26.46
CA GLY A 187 29.60 -7.13 26.36
C GLY A 187 28.72 -8.08 25.56
N ALA A 188 29.33 -8.92 24.74
CA ALA A 188 28.62 -9.98 24.02
C ALA A 188 28.04 -11.02 24.99
N ILE A 189 26.79 -11.41 24.75
CA ILE A 189 26.09 -12.48 25.43
C ILE A 189 26.26 -13.78 24.62
N GLY A 190 26.71 -14.84 25.28
CA GLY A 190 26.82 -16.18 24.71
C GLY A 190 26.15 -17.23 25.60
N GLY A 191 26.24 -18.51 25.19
CA GLY A 191 25.68 -19.66 25.90
C GLY A 191 24.40 -20.21 25.25
N ALA A 192 23.79 -21.24 25.83
CA ALA A 192 22.62 -21.90 25.21
C ALA A 192 21.25 -21.32 25.63
N GLY A 193 21.24 -20.39 26.59
CA GLY A 193 20.02 -19.84 27.18
C GLY A 193 19.44 -18.67 26.37
N GLY A 194 18.28 -18.16 26.79
CA GLY A 194 17.58 -17.05 26.14
C GLY A 194 17.86 -15.68 26.78
N LEU A 195 17.25 -14.65 26.19
CA LEU A 195 17.28 -13.27 26.66
C LEU A 195 15.86 -12.68 26.66
N THR A 196 15.43 -12.13 27.79
CA THR A 196 14.14 -11.45 27.93
C THR A 196 14.35 -9.98 28.29
N PHE A 197 13.79 -9.08 27.48
CA PHE A 197 13.61 -7.68 27.81
C PHE A 197 12.22 -7.51 28.45
N ALA A 198 12.19 -7.28 29.75
CA ALA A 198 10.95 -7.31 30.52
C ALA A 198 10.31 -5.93 30.72
N SER A 199 11.10 -4.87 30.80
CA SER A 199 10.62 -3.49 30.90
C SER A 199 11.69 -2.48 30.50
N GLY A 200 11.27 -1.25 30.21
CA GLY A 200 12.15 -0.10 30.00
C GLY A 200 13.00 -0.24 28.75
N THR A 201 14.12 0.50 28.68
CA THR A 201 14.97 0.48 27.49
C THR A 201 16.25 -0.29 27.77
N THR A 202 16.55 -1.27 26.93
CA THR A 202 17.84 -1.97 26.93
C THR A 202 18.55 -1.73 25.61
N GLN A 203 19.74 -1.16 25.66
CA GLN A 203 20.64 -1.01 24.52
C GLN A 203 21.45 -2.29 24.34
N VAL A 204 21.43 -2.85 23.13
CA VAL A 204 22.15 -4.05 22.72
C VAL A 204 23.23 -3.65 21.72
N ALA A 205 24.39 -3.27 22.26
CA ALA A 205 25.50 -2.70 21.48
C ALA A 205 26.41 -3.78 20.88
N ALA A 206 26.46 -4.97 21.49
CA ALA A 206 27.29 -6.08 21.05
C ALA A 206 26.55 -7.02 20.07
N SER A 207 27.31 -7.67 19.19
CA SER A 207 26.84 -8.89 18.54
C SER A 207 26.83 -10.04 19.54
N ASN A 208 25.74 -10.78 19.58
CA ASN A 208 25.49 -11.85 20.54
C ASN A 208 25.47 -13.22 19.85
N THR A 209 25.68 -14.27 20.63
CA THR A 209 25.78 -15.66 20.14
C THR A 209 25.01 -16.65 21.01
N TYR A 210 24.16 -16.16 21.92
CA TYR A 210 23.34 -17.03 22.73
C TYR A 210 22.34 -17.81 21.86
N GLY A 211 22.08 -19.06 22.21
CA GLY A 211 21.28 -19.98 21.39
C GLY A 211 19.79 -20.05 21.73
N GLY A 212 19.35 -19.47 22.85
CA GLY A 212 17.96 -19.46 23.26
C GLY A 212 17.15 -18.35 22.62
N ILE A 213 15.86 -18.33 22.92
CA ILE A 213 14.91 -17.36 22.35
C ILE A 213 15.15 -15.95 22.89
N THR A 214 14.93 -14.96 22.04
CA THR A 214 14.84 -13.55 22.44
C THR A 214 13.37 -13.17 22.64
N THR A 215 13.03 -12.51 23.74
CA THR A 215 11.65 -12.10 24.02
C THR A 215 11.59 -10.64 24.47
N VAL A 216 10.77 -9.84 23.82
CA VAL A 216 10.46 -8.45 24.18
C VAL A 216 9.04 -8.40 24.74
N LEU A 217 8.91 -8.09 26.02
CA LEU A 217 7.63 -8.01 26.72
C LEU A 217 6.99 -6.61 26.60
N SER A 218 5.72 -6.52 26.98
CA SER A 218 4.97 -5.27 27.07
C SER A 218 5.73 -4.21 27.88
N GLY A 219 5.90 -3.02 27.31
CA GLY A 219 6.59 -1.90 27.96
C GLY A 219 8.12 -1.99 27.93
N ALA A 220 8.68 -3.00 27.26
CA ALA A 220 10.10 -3.10 26.97
C ALA A 220 10.44 -2.55 25.58
N ASN A 221 11.61 -1.95 25.47
CA ASN A 221 12.23 -1.48 24.23
C ASN A 221 13.63 -2.11 24.11
N ALA A 222 13.78 -3.06 23.19
CA ALA A 222 15.07 -3.67 22.84
C ALA A 222 15.72 -2.84 21.73
N PHE A 223 16.63 -1.95 22.10
CA PHE A 223 17.32 -1.05 21.18
C PHE A 223 18.62 -1.68 20.66
N VAL A 224 18.55 -2.27 19.47
CA VAL A 224 19.61 -3.05 18.83
C VAL A 224 20.49 -2.17 17.95
N GLU A 225 21.80 -2.15 18.23
CA GLU A 225 22.79 -1.38 17.47
C GLU A 225 23.76 -2.27 16.68
N SER A 226 23.55 -3.59 16.70
CA SER A 226 24.45 -4.57 16.08
C SER A 226 23.71 -5.56 15.19
N ASN A 227 24.29 -5.88 14.03
CA ASN A 227 23.72 -6.81 13.04
C ASN A 227 23.49 -8.25 13.56
N GLY A 228 24.03 -8.60 14.73
CA GLY A 228 23.80 -9.88 15.40
C GLY A 228 23.33 -9.71 16.85
N GLY A 229 22.66 -8.60 17.16
CA GLY A 229 22.25 -8.27 18.53
C GLY A 229 21.25 -9.26 19.15
N LEU A 230 20.48 -10.01 18.37
CA LEU A 230 19.42 -10.88 18.88
C LEU A 230 19.85 -12.34 19.09
N GLY A 231 21.16 -12.61 18.98
CA GLY A 231 21.73 -13.93 19.26
C GLY A 231 21.70 -14.86 18.05
N GLY A 232 21.65 -16.17 18.32
CA GLY A 232 21.57 -17.19 17.28
C GLY A 232 20.16 -17.29 16.69
N THR A 233 20.07 -17.43 15.36
CA THR A 233 18.79 -17.37 14.63
C THR A 233 17.88 -18.59 14.77
N GLY A 234 18.35 -19.67 15.41
CA GLY A 234 17.64 -20.95 15.43
C GLY A 234 16.31 -20.93 16.18
N GLN A 235 16.21 -20.11 17.24
CA GLN A 235 15.00 -20.00 18.08
C GLN A 235 14.15 -18.76 17.77
N GLY A 236 14.73 -17.75 17.11
CA GLY A 236 14.05 -16.53 16.71
C GLY A 236 13.83 -15.53 17.85
N THR A 237 13.10 -14.48 17.50
CA THR A 237 12.70 -13.39 18.40
C THR A 237 11.18 -13.34 18.50
N ILE A 238 10.66 -13.08 19.71
CA ILE A 238 9.26 -12.79 19.97
C ILE A 238 9.13 -11.36 20.47
N VAL A 239 8.24 -10.58 19.88
CA VAL A 239 7.82 -9.27 20.35
C VAL A 239 6.34 -9.34 20.68
N ASN A 240 6.01 -9.28 21.98
CA ASN A 240 4.63 -9.33 22.46
C ASN A 240 3.94 -7.97 22.30
N ASP A 241 2.60 -7.96 22.45
CA ASP A 241 1.82 -6.73 22.60
C ASP A 241 2.45 -5.75 23.59
N GLY A 242 2.50 -4.48 23.19
CA GLY A 242 3.15 -3.38 23.90
C GLY A 242 4.69 -3.42 23.93
N GLY A 243 5.35 -4.45 23.38
CA GLY A 243 6.80 -4.54 23.24
C GLY A 243 7.31 -3.81 22.00
N THR A 244 8.56 -3.34 22.04
CA THR A 244 9.22 -2.72 20.88
C THR A 244 10.57 -3.37 20.60
N LEU A 245 10.76 -3.89 19.39
CA LEU A 245 12.07 -4.21 18.83
C LEU A 245 12.52 -3.03 17.98
N ASP A 246 13.63 -2.40 18.34
CA ASP A 246 14.06 -1.13 17.78
C ASP A 246 15.47 -1.22 17.22
N PHE A 247 15.65 -0.95 15.93
CA PHE A 247 16.95 -0.96 15.29
C PHE A 247 17.54 0.44 15.21
N SER A 248 18.82 0.59 15.52
CA SER A 248 19.54 1.81 15.24
C SER A 248 19.81 1.97 13.75
N ALA A 249 20.01 3.21 13.32
CA ALA A 249 20.52 3.49 11.98
C ALA A 249 21.80 2.69 11.65
N GLY A 250 21.86 2.17 10.43
CA GLY A 250 22.98 1.37 9.93
C GLY A 250 22.89 -0.12 10.27
N VAL A 251 21.96 -0.55 11.13
CA VAL A 251 21.76 -1.99 11.38
C VAL A 251 21.16 -2.64 10.13
N SER A 252 21.96 -3.51 9.52
CA SER A 252 21.53 -4.39 8.43
C SER A 252 21.50 -5.81 8.98
N TYR A 253 20.36 -6.18 9.57
CA TYR A 253 20.17 -7.50 10.18
C TYR A 253 19.98 -8.53 9.07
N THR A 254 21.10 -8.97 8.50
CA THR A 254 21.12 -9.80 7.29
C THR A 254 20.76 -11.26 7.54
N ASP A 255 20.86 -11.69 8.79
CA ASP A 255 20.53 -13.06 9.18
C ASP A 255 19.02 -13.28 9.12
N ALA A 256 18.63 -14.44 8.59
CA ALA A 256 17.22 -14.80 8.40
C ALA A 256 16.59 -15.33 9.70
N GLU A 257 16.58 -14.50 10.74
CA GLU A 257 16.00 -14.83 12.04
C GLU A 257 14.47 -14.76 12.01
N PRO A 258 13.74 -15.82 12.38
CA PRO A 258 12.28 -15.73 12.47
C PRO A 258 11.85 -14.74 13.56
N LEU A 259 10.92 -13.84 13.21
CA LEU A 259 10.31 -12.90 14.13
C LEU A 259 8.82 -13.20 14.29
N MET A 260 8.37 -13.43 15.53
CA MET A 260 6.95 -13.40 15.90
C MET A 260 6.60 -12.01 16.42
N LEU A 261 5.62 -11.35 15.81
CA LEU A 261 5.31 -9.94 16.07
C LEU A 261 3.85 -9.75 16.47
N ASP A 262 3.65 -9.16 17.65
CA ASP A 262 2.38 -8.69 18.22
C ASP A 262 2.56 -7.25 18.78
N GLY A 263 3.71 -6.63 18.53
CA GLY A 263 4.07 -5.32 19.07
C GLY A 263 4.57 -4.37 17.99
N THR A 264 5.60 -3.60 18.32
CA THR A 264 6.18 -2.61 17.40
C THR A 264 7.53 -3.05 16.88
N LEU A 265 7.70 -3.00 15.57
CA LEU A 265 9.00 -3.01 14.92
C LEU A 265 9.38 -1.58 14.56
N ARG A 266 10.53 -1.11 15.07
CA ARG A 266 10.97 0.27 14.98
C ARG A 266 12.37 0.39 14.40
N ALA A 267 12.64 1.50 13.71
CA ALA A 267 14.01 1.93 13.39
C ALA A 267 14.21 3.42 13.67
N ILE A 268 15.05 3.78 14.64
CA ILE A 268 15.35 5.17 14.99
C ILE A 268 16.83 5.53 14.74
N LEU A 269 17.10 6.86 14.66
CA LEU A 269 18.42 7.52 14.56
C LEU A 269 19.01 7.81 13.17
N ASN A 270 18.23 8.41 12.26
CA ASN A 270 18.70 9.13 11.06
C ASN A 270 19.53 8.28 10.08
N GLY A 271 19.07 7.06 9.78
CA GLY A 271 19.68 6.24 8.74
C GLY A 271 18.96 4.92 8.51
N PRO A 272 19.26 4.24 7.39
CA PRO A 272 18.55 3.04 6.98
C PRO A 272 18.84 1.86 7.91
N ALA A 273 17.80 1.08 8.20
CA ALA A 273 17.88 -0.21 8.86
C ALA A 273 17.19 -1.28 8.01
N SER A 274 17.60 -2.54 8.16
CA SER A 274 16.94 -3.66 7.48
C SER A 274 16.83 -4.92 8.32
N PHE A 275 15.78 -5.69 8.05
CA PHE A 275 15.55 -7.01 8.65
C PHE A 275 15.22 -8.04 7.56
N ASN A 276 16.01 -9.12 7.51
CA ASN A 276 15.91 -10.13 6.44
C ASN A 276 15.08 -11.36 6.81
N GLY A 277 14.82 -11.59 8.09
CA GLY A 277 14.10 -12.76 8.56
C GLY A 277 12.61 -12.74 8.26
N PRO A 278 11.95 -13.92 8.17
CA PRO A 278 10.50 -13.98 8.01
C PRO A 278 9.80 -13.42 9.25
N ILE A 279 8.67 -12.74 9.03
CA ILE A 279 7.86 -12.15 10.09
C ILE A 279 6.51 -12.87 10.12
N THR A 280 6.14 -13.40 11.27
CA THR A 280 4.81 -13.97 11.52
C THR A 280 4.09 -13.07 12.51
N LEU A 281 3.00 -12.46 12.05
CA LEU A 281 2.10 -11.70 12.90
C LEU A 281 1.34 -12.67 13.82
N THR A 282 1.42 -12.40 15.11
CA THR A 282 0.68 -13.10 16.17
C THR A 282 -0.35 -12.21 16.85
N GLY A 283 -0.43 -10.95 16.42
CA GLY A 283 -1.45 -9.96 16.71
C GLY A 283 -1.20 -8.68 15.90
N ASP A 284 -2.09 -7.70 16.04
CA ASP A 284 -2.01 -6.43 15.29
C ASP A 284 -0.69 -5.71 15.62
N SER A 285 0.09 -5.40 14.60
CA SER A 285 1.47 -4.95 14.75
C SER A 285 1.71 -3.56 14.18
N ASN A 286 2.70 -2.86 14.73
CA ASN A 286 3.06 -1.51 14.29
C ASN A 286 4.43 -1.49 13.62
N LEU A 287 4.54 -0.69 12.56
CA LEU A 287 5.79 -0.28 11.94
C LEU A 287 6.03 1.20 12.21
N SER A 288 7.23 1.54 12.65
CA SER A 288 7.63 2.91 12.90
C SER A 288 9.08 3.12 12.51
N SER A 289 9.42 4.27 11.97
CA SER A 289 10.81 4.72 11.93
C SER A 289 10.90 6.20 12.31
N GLY A 290 12.10 6.74 12.46
CA GLY A 290 12.29 8.16 12.70
C GLY A 290 11.52 9.04 11.70
N GLY A 291 11.28 10.30 12.06
CA GLY A 291 10.44 11.19 11.25
C GLY A 291 11.14 11.79 10.02
N GLY A 292 12.42 11.49 9.78
CA GLY A 292 13.18 11.99 8.64
C GLY A 292 13.03 11.11 7.40
N VAL A 293 13.12 11.71 6.20
CA VAL A 293 13.04 10.97 4.91
C VAL A 293 14.16 9.94 4.71
N ASN A 294 15.23 9.98 5.51
CA ASN A 294 16.32 9.00 5.49
C ASN A 294 16.13 7.86 6.51
N ASP A 295 15.06 7.92 7.32
CA ASP A 295 14.72 6.90 8.31
C ASP A 295 13.92 5.79 7.62
N VAL A 296 14.65 4.93 6.91
CA VAL A 296 14.09 3.82 6.15
C VAL A 296 14.23 2.52 6.93
N LEU A 297 13.12 1.82 7.16
CA LEU A 297 13.13 0.42 7.60
C LEU A 297 12.76 -0.49 6.43
N THR A 298 13.72 -1.29 5.95
CA THR A 298 13.51 -2.27 4.87
C THR A 298 13.25 -3.66 5.43
N LEU A 299 12.11 -4.25 5.07
CA LEU A 299 11.71 -5.60 5.46
C LEU A 299 11.81 -6.52 4.25
N ASN A 300 12.81 -7.41 4.28
CA ASN A 300 13.12 -8.31 3.17
C ASN A 300 12.52 -9.71 3.30
N GLY A 301 12.12 -10.10 4.52
CA GLY A 301 11.42 -11.35 4.76
C GLY A 301 9.94 -11.26 4.45
N VAL A 302 9.31 -12.40 4.14
CA VAL A 302 7.86 -12.50 3.99
C VAL A 302 7.19 -12.17 5.32
N ILE A 303 6.23 -11.25 5.29
CA ILE A 303 5.30 -11.03 6.40
C ILE A 303 4.06 -11.90 6.19
N SER A 304 3.67 -12.65 7.23
CA SER A 304 2.61 -13.66 7.20
C SER A 304 1.76 -13.60 8.46
N GLY A 305 0.57 -14.19 8.47
CA GLY A 305 -0.32 -14.22 9.64
C GLY A 305 -1.73 -13.71 9.34
N GLY A 306 -2.61 -13.74 10.34
CA GLY A 306 -4.00 -13.31 10.18
C GLY A 306 -4.23 -11.83 10.47
N ASP A 307 -3.27 -11.18 11.12
CA ASP A 307 -3.44 -9.90 11.81
C ASP A 307 -2.99 -8.70 10.96
N SER A 308 -3.28 -7.50 11.45
CA SER A 308 -3.06 -6.24 10.72
C SER A 308 -1.64 -5.71 10.91
N ILE A 309 -1.22 -4.83 10.00
CA ILE A 309 -0.06 -3.97 10.14
C ILE A 309 -0.50 -2.51 10.07
N THR A 310 0.01 -1.68 10.97
CA THR A 310 -0.16 -0.22 10.94
C THR A 310 1.20 0.46 10.81
N VAL A 311 1.37 1.28 9.78
CA VAL A 311 2.52 2.17 9.61
C VAL A 311 2.21 3.50 10.29
N LEU A 312 3.00 3.86 11.30
CA LEU A 312 2.75 5.03 12.15
C LEU A 312 3.46 6.30 11.68
N GLN A 313 4.69 6.18 11.18
CA GLN A 313 5.56 7.30 10.80
C GLN A 313 6.85 6.80 10.14
N GLY A 314 7.54 7.68 9.41
CA GLY A 314 8.82 7.35 8.75
C GLY A 314 8.61 6.57 7.45
N VAL A 315 9.67 5.98 6.89
CA VAL A 315 9.62 5.26 5.61
C VAL A 315 9.81 3.75 5.82
N HIS A 316 8.89 2.95 5.27
CA HIS A 316 8.92 1.48 5.35
C HIS A 316 8.91 0.87 3.97
N VAL A 317 9.85 -0.06 3.70
CA VAL A 317 9.95 -0.74 2.40
C VAL A 317 9.68 -2.21 2.59
N LEU A 318 8.65 -2.73 1.92
CA LEU A 318 8.25 -4.14 1.93
C LEU A 318 8.67 -4.74 0.59
N THR A 319 9.67 -5.63 0.57
CA THR A 319 10.24 -6.15 -0.69
C THR A 319 9.82 -7.58 -1.03
N ALA A 320 9.30 -8.33 -0.06
CA ALA A 320 8.85 -9.71 -0.25
C ALA A 320 7.39 -9.80 -0.75
N ALA A 321 7.01 -10.99 -1.22
CA ALA A 321 5.61 -11.35 -1.44
C ALA A 321 4.94 -11.64 -0.09
N ASN A 322 4.23 -10.65 0.46
CA ASN A 322 3.62 -10.74 1.78
C ASN A 322 2.28 -11.49 1.70
N THR A 323 1.99 -12.27 2.74
CA THR A 323 0.86 -13.21 2.80
C THR A 323 -0.03 -12.99 4.01
N PHE A 324 0.19 -11.92 4.79
CA PHE A 324 -0.71 -11.59 5.89
C PHE A 324 -2.09 -11.19 5.35
N SER A 325 -3.15 -11.56 6.06
CA SER A 325 -4.53 -11.32 5.61
C SER A 325 -5.28 -10.23 6.38
N GLY A 326 -4.69 -9.67 7.43
CA GLY A 326 -5.26 -8.50 8.11
C GLY A 326 -5.05 -7.23 7.28
N SER A 327 -5.66 -6.13 7.72
CA SER A 327 -5.56 -4.85 7.00
C SER A 327 -4.14 -4.28 7.04
N PHE A 328 -3.76 -3.56 5.99
CA PHE A 328 -2.55 -2.75 5.92
C PHE A 328 -2.92 -1.27 6.03
N ARG A 329 -2.67 -0.66 7.19
CA ARG A 329 -3.04 0.74 7.47
C ARG A 329 -1.80 1.62 7.39
N VAL A 330 -1.83 2.64 6.54
CA VAL A 330 -0.79 3.67 6.47
C VAL A 330 -1.33 4.92 7.16
N ASP A 331 -1.16 4.98 8.48
CA ASP A 331 -1.72 6.03 9.34
C ASP A 331 -0.83 7.29 9.39
N GLY A 332 0.45 7.13 9.07
CA GLY A 332 1.41 8.23 8.92
C GLY A 332 2.66 7.75 8.18
N GLY A 333 3.54 8.70 7.80
CA GLY A 333 4.76 8.37 7.07
C GLY A 333 4.51 7.84 5.66
N THR A 334 5.42 6.99 5.16
CA THR A 334 5.41 6.45 3.80
C THR A 334 5.62 4.94 3.80
N ALA A 335 4.70 4.21 3.18
CA ALA A 335 4.82 2.78 2.91
C ALA A 335 5.15 2.53 1.44
N LEU A 336 6.27 1.88 1.17
CA LEU A 336 6.70 1.45 -0.17
C LEU A 336 6.53 -0.05 -0.32
N VAL A 337 5.52 -0.45 -1.08
CA VAL A 337 5.30 -1.85 -1.45
C VAL A 337 6.07 -2.11 -2.74
N ASN A 338 7.24 -2.73 -2.63
CA ASN A 338 8.07 -3.15 -3.78
C ASN A 338 7.99 -4.65 -4.06
N GLY A 339 7.39 -5.41 -3.13
CA GLY A 339 7.00 -6.81 -3.32
C GLY A 339 5.52 -6.92 -3.67
N SER A 340 4.77 -7.74 -2.93
CA SER A 340 3.31 -7.83 -3.10
C SER A 340 2.57 -7.89 -1.77
N LEU A 341 1.29 -7.49 -1.79
CA LEU A 341 0.30 -7.76 -0.73
C LEU A 341 -0.76 -8.73 -1.27
N SER A 342 -1.39 -9.49 -0.37
CA SER A 342 -2.42 -10.46 -0.73
C SER A 342 -3.70 -9.75 -1.24
N PRO A 343 -4.48 -10.36 -2.16
CA PRO A 343 -5.81 -9.86 -2.55
C PRO A 343 -6.78 -9.67 -1.38
N SER A 344 -6.54 -10.37 -0.26
CA SER A 344 -7.34 -10.27 0.96
C SER A 344 -6.92 -9.13 1.89
N THR A 345 -5.88 -8.37 1.55
CA THR A 345 -5.33 -7.31 2.40
C THR A 345 -5.97 -5.98 2.03
N ASP A 346 -6.92 -5.53 2.84
CA ASP A 346 -7.48 -4.18 2.69
C ASP A 346 -6.42 -3.12 3.04
N VAL A 347 -6.19 -2.17 2.13
CA VAL A 347 -5.23 -1.09 2.30
C VAL A 347 -5.94 0.24 2.53
N SER A 348 -5.53 0.98 3.56
CA SER A 348 -6.04 2.34 3.82
C SER A 348 -4.93 3.34 4.04
N VAL A 349 -5.01 4.50 3.39
CA VAL A 349 -4.03 5.58 3.52
C VAL A 349 -4.67 6.79 4.18
N ALA A 350 -4.21 7.14 5.38
CA ALA A 350 -4.76 8.22 6.18
C ALA A 350 -4.18 9.60 5.81
N SER A 351 -4.75 10.65 6.41
CA SER A 351 -4.33 12.03 6.18
C SER A 351 -2.84 12.26 6.53
N GLY A 352 -2.08 12.80 5.58
CA GLY A 352 -0.64 13.08 5.73
C GLY A 352 0.26 11.85 5.57
N ALA A 353 -0.31 10.70 5.19
CA ALA A 353 0.44 9.47 4.92
C ALA A 353 0.53 9.19 3.41
N THR A 354 1.52 8.40 3.01
CA THR A 354 1.78 8.08 1.60
C THR A 354 1.88 6.57 1.38
N LEU A 355 1.12 6.03 0.44
CA LEU A 355 1.36 4.70 -0.15
C LEU A 355 2.08 4.87 -1.48
N GLY A 356 3.10 4.05 -1.71
CA GLY A 356 3.80 4.00 -2.97
C GLY A 356 4.56 2.70 -3.19
N GLY A 357 5.58 2.77 -4.05
CA GLY A 357 6.41 1.63 -4.43
C GLY A 357 6.14 1.12 -5.84
N THR A 358 6.73 -0.02 -6.18
CA THR A 358 6.76 -0.58 -7.55
C THR A 358 6.10 -1.95 -7.65
N GLY A 359 5.41 -2.36 -6.59
CA GLY A 359 4.94 -3.72 -6.37
C GLY A 359 3.51 -3.96 -6.81
N ASP A 360 2.93 -5.01 -6.24
CA ASP A 360 1.58 -5.48 -6.54
C ASP A 360 0.71 -5.52 -5.28
N VAL A 361 -0.19 -4.54 -5.15
CA VAL A 361 -1.10 -4.34 -4.03
C VAL A 361 -2.47 -4.93 -4.40
N GLN A 362 -2.57 -6.24 -4.51
CA GLN A 362 -3.74 -6.94 -5.09
C GLN A 362 -5.07 -6.72 -4.34
N GLY A 363 -5.02 -6.26 -3.08
CA GLY A 363 -6.21 -5.94 -2.30
C GLY A 363 -6.77 -4.54 -2.60
N PRO A 364 -7.97 -4.22 -2.08
CA PRO A 364 -8.58 -2.90 -2.28
C PRO A 364 -7.75 -1.80 -1.60
N VAL A 365 -7.52 -0.69 -2.30
CA VAL A 365 -6.77 0.49 -1.87
C VAL A 365 -7.71 1.66 -1.68
N ASN A 366 -7.84 2.12 -0.44
CA ASN A 366 -8.66 3.27 -0.07
C ASN A 366 -7.77 4.45 0.39
N VAL A 367 -7.64 5.46 -0.47
CA VAL A 367 -6.87 6.68 -0.16
C VAL A 367 -7.81 7.73 0.41
N GLN A 368 -7.67 8.03 1.70
CA GLN A 368 -8.59 8.90 2.44
C GLN A 368 -8.27 10.38 2.20
N ASN A 369 -9.15 11.26 2.70
CA ASN A 369 -8.93 12.71 2.66
C ASN A 369 -7.58 13.11 3.28
N GLY A 370 -6.74 13.76 2.48
CA GLY A 370 -5.39 14.17 2.80
C GLY A 370 -4.33 13.06 2.73
N GLY A 371 -4.71 11.82 2.42
CA GLY A 371 -3.76 10.75 2.11
C GLY A 371 -3.23 10.86 0.69
N THR A 372 -2.05 10.30 0.45
CA THR A 372 -1.36 10.39 -0.84
C THR A 372 -1.10 9.00 -1.42
N LEU A 373 -1.43 8.82 -2.70
CA LEU A 373 -0.93 7.74 -3.53
C LEU A 373 0.20 8.29 -4.41
N SER A 374 1.36 7.65 -4.41
CA SER A 374 2.52 8.03 -5.21
C SER A 374 3.15 6.75 -5.75
N PRO A 375 2.92 6.35 -7.00
CA PRO A 375 3.63 5.24 -7.61
C PRO A 375 5.13 5.54 -7.51
N GLY A 376 5.90 4.58 -6.99
CA GLY A 376 7.33 4.79 -6.74
C GLY A 376 7.60 5.89 -5.70
N ILE A 377 8.78 6.51 -5.80
CA ILE A 377 9.17 7.80 -5.20
C ILE A 377 10.28 8.37 -6.10
N LEU A 378 10.03 9.48 -6.78
CA LEU A 378 11.02 10.18 -7.60
C LEU A 378 11.60 9.32 -8.75
N SER A 379 10.83 8.34 -9.20
CA SER A 379 11.13 7.48 -10.33
C SER A 379 9.83 7.02 -10.95
N THR A 380 9.75 7.09 -12.26
CA THR A 380 8.61 6.59 -13.03
C THR A 380 8.50 5.08 -12.90
N VAL A 381 7.32 4.58 -12.50
CA VAL A 381 7.07 3.13 -12.30
C VAL A 381 5.62 2.74 -12.60
N ILE A 382 5.37 1.44 -12.60
CA ILE A 382 4.01 0.88 -12.53
C ILE A 382 3.79 0.34 -11.10
N LEU A 383 2.65 0.69 -10.50
CA LEU A 383 2.15 0.09 -9.27
C LEU A 383 0.81 -0.58 -9.58
N THR A 384 0.65 -1.86 -9.25
CA THR A 384 -0.61 -2.57 -9.46
C THR A 384 -1.46 -2.55 -8.19
N THR A 385 -2.78 -2.39 -8.33
CA THR A 385 -3.75 -2.45 -7.23
C THR A 385 -4.92 -3.37 -7.56
N GLY A 386 -5.63 -3.86 -6.53
CA GLY A 386 -7.02 -4.30 -6.67
C GLY A 386 -7.96 -3.10 -6.90
N ASP A 387 -9.13 -3.07 -6.27
CA ASP A 387 -10.00 -1.88 -6.33
C ASP A 387 -9.26 -0.62 -5.87
N LEU A 388 -9.47 0.50 -6.54
CA LEU A 388 -8.85 1.78 -6.24
C LEU A 388 -9.90 2.86 -5.92
N ASP A 389 -9.97 3.28 -4.66
CA ASP A 389 -10.79 4.39 -4.19
C ASP A 389 -9.90 5.61 -3.86
N LEU A 390 -9.88 6.60 -4.74
CA LEU A 390 -9.30 7.91 -4.48
C LEU A 390 -10.37 8.86 -3.93
N ASN A 391 -10.51 8.95 -2.60
CA ASN A 391 -11.58 9.75 -1.99
C ASN A 391 -11.41 11.26 -2.21
N SER A 392 -12.52 12.00 -2.12
CA SER A 392 -12.49 13.47 -2.14
C SER A 392 -11.53 14.03 -1.07
N GLY A 393 -10.58 14.84 -1.52
CA GLY A 393 -9.52 15.43 -0.70
C GLY A 393 -8.22 14.62 -0.63
N SER A 394 -8.12 13.45 -1.28
CA SER A 394 -6.85 12.73 -1.43
C SER A 394 -5.92 13.41 -2.43
N ASN A 395 -4.67 12.96 -2.45
CA ASN A 395 -3.64 13.38 -3.37
C ASN A 395 -3.17 12.20 -4.23
N PHE A 396 -2.90 12.46 -5.51
CA PHE A 396 -2.26 11.53 -6.43
C PHE A 396 -1.02 12.20 -7.02
N ASP A 397 0.15 11.72 -6.60
CA ASP A 397 1.46 12.23 -7.05
C ASP A 397 1.91 11.43 -8.26
N ILE A 398 2.29 12.12 -9.34
CA ILE A 398 2.61 11.53 -10.65
C ILE A 398 3.89 12.16 -11.17
N ASP A 399 4.93 11.35 -11.36
CA ASP A 399 6.15 11.73 -12.07
C ASP A 399 5.98 11.57 -13.58
N ILE A 400 6.35 12.59 -14.36
CA ILE A 400 6.34 12.61 -15.83
C ILE A 400 7.69 13.17 -16.31
N THR A 401 8.51 12.29 -16.88
CA THR A 401 9.92 12.60 -17.21
C THR A 401 10.20 12.70 -18.69
N ASN A 402 9.38 12.05 -19.53
CA ASN A 402 9.49 12.03 -20.98
C ASN A 402 8.09 12.05 -21.63
N PRO A 403 7.97 12.33 -22.95
CA PRO A 403 6.69 12.30 -23.65
C PRO A 403 6.04 10.90 -23.60
N GLY A 404 4.71 10.85 -23.42
CA GLY A 404 3.99 9.68 -22.91
C GLY A 404 3.80 8.49 -23.85
N ALA A 405 4.86 7.73 -24.13
CA ALA A 405 4.78 6.49 -24.91
C ALA A 405 4.96 5.21 -24.08
N ASN A 406 5.70 5.26 -22.97
CA ASN A 406 6.07 4.08 -22.18
C ASN A 406 5.70 4.24 -20.70
N PRO A 407 4.53 3.75 -20.25
CA PRO A 407 4.16 3.74 -18.83
C PRO A 407 5.23 3.07 -17.96
N GLY A 408 5.45 3.63 -16.77
CA GLY A 408 6.48 3.19 -15.82
C GLY A 408 7.93 3.44 -16.23
N LEU A 409 8.17 4.11 -17.34
CA LEU A 409 9.48 4.60 -17.75
C LEU A 409 9.45 6.09 -18.05
N ASP A 410 8.45 6.53 -18.81
CA ASP A 410 8.27 7.93 -19.17
C ASP A 410 7.45 8.68 -18.12
N PHE A 411 6.46 8.00 -17.52
CA PHE A 411 5.57 8.53 -16.49
C PHE A 411 5.11 7.43 -15.53
N ASP A 412 4.62 7.82 -14.35
CA ASP A 412 3.98 6.91 -13.40
C ASP A 412 2.63 6.39 -13.88
N GLN A 413 2.36 5.11 -13.63
CA GLN A 413 1.07 4.49 -13.91
C GLN A 413 0.59 3.64 -12.74
N ILE A 414 -0.72 3.71 -12.46
CA ILE A 414 -1.42 2.69 -11.67
C ILE A 414 -2.10 1.72 -12.63
N GLN A 415 -1.90 0.41 -12.40
CA GLN A 415 -2.72 -0.63 -13.03
C GLN A 415 -3.73 -1.15 -12.02
N VAL A 416 -5.01 -1.10 -12.35
CA VAL A 416 -6.11 -1.47 -11.46
C VAL A 416 -6.75 -2.74 -12.00
N THR A 417 -6.80 -3.81 -11.20
CA THR A 417 -7.42 -5.09 -11.59
C THR A 417 -8.84 -5.25 -11.03
N GLY A 418 -9.50 -4.13 -10.76
CA GLY A 418 -10.75 -4.02 -10.01
C GLY A 418 -11.38 -2.66 -10.26
N THR A 419 -12.35 -2.27 -9.44
CA THR A 419 -13.09 -1.02 -9.72
C THR A 419 -12.25 0.23 -9.45
N VAL A 420 -12.40 1.26 -10.28
CA VAL A 420 -11.85 2.60 -10.02
C VAL A 420 -12.94 3.56 -9.56
N THR A 421 -12.69 4.29 -8.47
CA THR A 421 -13.49 5.45 -8.04
C THR A 421 -12.60 6.67 -7.82
N ILE A 422 -13.00 7.81 -8.38
CA ILE A 422 -12.26 9.08 -8.27
C ILE A 422 -13.17 10.17 -7.71
N GLY A 423 -12.85 10.69 -6.53
CA GLY A 423 -13.50 11.85 -5.93
C GLY A 423 -12.85 13.17 -6.33
N ALA A 424 -13.00 14.20 -5.50
CA ALA A 424 -12.29 15.48 -5.64
C ALA A 424 -10.80 15.35 -5.29
N VAL A 425 -10.01 14.69 -6.16
CA VAL A 425 -8.58 14.40 -6.00
C VAL A 425 -7.71 15.59 -6.40
N THR A 426 -6.59 15.80 -5.71
CA THR A 426 -5.52 16.71 -6.15
C THR A 426 -4.46 15.93 -6.92
N PHE A 427 -4.22 16.28 -8.18
CA PHE A 427 -3.15 15.71 -9.00
C PHE A 427 -1.87 16.54 -8.84
N ASN A 428 -0.84 15.96 -8.22
CA ASN A 428 0.45 16.62 -8.03
C ASN A 428 1.43 16.11 -9.09
N LEU A 429 1.84 17.01 -9.97
CA LEU A 429 2.67 16.67 -11.13
C LEU A 429 4.13 17.07 -10.89
N SER A 430 5.05 16.16 -11.16
CA SER A 430 6.49 16.38 -11.09
C SER A 430 7.21 15.77 -12.29
N GLY A 431 8.50 16.12 -12.45
CA GLY A 431 9.36 15.57 -13.49
C GLY A 431 9.89 16.61 -14.48
N SER A 432 10.67 16.13 -15.45
CA SER A 432 11.45 16.97 -16.38
C SER A 432 10.74 17.31 -17.69
N GLU A 433 9.61 16.67 -17.98
CA GLU A 433 8.91 16.82 -19.26
C GLU A 433 8.32 18.23 -19.42
N THR A 434 8.30 18.78 -20.62
CA THR A 434 7.56 20.01 -20.95
C THR A 434 6.48 19.64 -21.96
N PRO A 435 5.28 19.26 -21.49
CA PRO A 435 4.24 18.70 -22.35
C PRO A 435 3.92 19.59 -23.55
N SER A 436 3.85 18.96 -24.71
CA SER A 436 3.46 19.58 -25.97
C SER A 436 2.00 19.26 -26.31
N ASN A 437 1.36 20.13 -27.11
CA ASN A 437 -0.01 19.92 -27.56
C ASN A 437 -0.16 18.56 -28.26
N GLY A 438 -1.05 17.72 -27.74
CA GLY A 438 -1.30 16.35 -28.20
C GLY A 438 -0.61 15.26 -27.38
N ASP A 439 0.29 15.59 -26.44
CA ASP A 439 0.88 14.62 -25.52
C ASP A 439 -0.20 14.08 -24.58
N SER A 440 -0.15 12.77 -24.31
CA SER A 440 -1.07 12.05 -23.42
C SER A 440 -0.30 11.06 -22.54
N TYR A 441 -0.72 10.90 -21.30
CA TYR A 441 -0.09 10.09 -20.25
C TYR A 441 -1.16 9.23 -19.58
N LEU A 442 -1.16 7.91 -19.83
CA LEU A 442 -2.13 6.95 -19.29
C LEU A 442 -1.85 6.62 -17.82
N ILE A 443 -2.25 7.49 -16.91
CA ILE A 443 -1.87 7.44 -15.49
C ILE A 443 -2.63 6.38 -14.68
N ILE A 444 -3.82 5.95 -15.13
CA ILE A 444 -4.56 4.83 -14.56
C ILE A 444 -5.03 3.96 -15.72
N ASP A 445 -4.56 2.72 -15.73
CA ASP A 445 -4.94 1.64 -16.63
C ASP A 445 -5.92 0.73 -15.86
N ASN A 446 -7.19 0.83 -16.20
CA ASN A 446 -8.31 0.20 -15.51
C ASN A 446 -8.73 -1.05 -16.27
N ASP A 447 -8.68 -2.22 -15.63
CA ASP A 447 -8.88 -3.45 -16.35
C ASP A 447 -10.32 -3.69 -16.84
N GLY A 448 -10.42 -4.52 -17.88
CA GLY A 448 -11.70 -4.91 -18.43
C GLY A 448 -12.46 -3.72 -19.04
N ALA A 449 -13.78 -3.74 -18.93
CA ALA A 449 -14.65 -2.70 -19.48
C ALA A 449 -15.44 -1.96 -18.40
N ASP A 450 -15.08 -2.16 -17.12
CA ASP A 450 -15.77 -1.52 -16.01
C ASP A 450 -15.44 -0.02 -15.98
N PRO A 451 -16.43 0.88 -15.83
CA PRO A 451 -16.19 2.31 -15.94
C PRO A 451 -15.42 2.89 -14.74
N VAL A 452 -14.76 4.02 -14.97
CA VAL A 452 -14.24 4.88 -13.89
C VAL A 452 -15.41 5.58 -13.19
N ASN A 453 -15.64 5.27 -11.92
CA ASN A 453 -16.73 5.83 -11.14
C ASN A 453 -16.37 7.23 -10.61
N LEU A 454 -17.04 8.26 -11.11
CA LEU A 454 -16.81 9.63 -10.67
C LEU A 454 -17.60 9.95 -9.40
N GLY A 455 -16.88 10.16 -8.29
CA GLY A 455 -17.40 10.60 -7.01
C GLY A 455 -17.77 12.09 -6.98
N ALA A 456 -18.41 12.51 -5.89
CA ALA A 456 -18.85 13.89 -5.73
C ALA A 456 -17.67 14.88 -5.76
N GLY A 457 -17.73 15.81 -6.72
CA GLY A 457 -16.71 16.86 -6.90
C GLY A 457 -15.45 16.39 -7.65
N ALA A 458 -15.49 15.22 -8.27
CA ALA A 458 -14.44 14.80 -9.21
C ALA A 458 -14.22 15.86 -10.30
N PRO A 459 -12.97 16.07 -10.77
CA PRO A 459 -12.71 16.94 -11.90
C PRO A 459 -13.58 16.54 -13.10
N ALA A 460 -14.20 17.52 -13.76
CA ALA A 460 -14.97 17.24 -14.97
C ALA A 460 -14.03 16.79 -16.10
N GLU A 461 -14.54 15.97 -17.01
CA GLU A 461 -13.85 15.58 -18.23
C GLU A 461 -13.29 16.80 -18.98
N GLY A 462 -12.02 16.72 -19.40
CA GLY A 462 -11.28 17.80 -20.07
C GLY A 462 -10.88 19.00 -19.19
N SER A 463 -11.22 19.01 -17.90
CA SER A 463 -10.82 20.08 -16.99
C SER A 463 -9.32 20.05 -16.67
N VAL A 464 -8.74 21.23 -16.40
CA VAL A 464 -7.33 21.34 -15.99
C VAL A 464 -7.19 20.81 -14.57
N VAL A 465 -6.31 19.84 -14.37
CA VAL A 465 -6.05 19.21 -13.07
C VAL A 465 -4.68 19.57 -12.49
N GLY A 466 -3.75 20.04 -13.31
CA GLY A 466 -2.42 20.43 -12.85
C GLY A 466 -1.61 21.20 -13.89
N MET A 467 -0.43 21.66 -13.47
CA MET A 467 0.57 22.32 -14.31
C MET A 467 1.89 21.55 -14.20
N LEU A 468 2.50 21.19 -15.33
CA LEU A 468 3.84 20.61 -15.38
C LEU A 468 4.77 21.54 -16.18
N ASN A 469 5.81 22.06 -15.53
CA ASN A 469 6.81 22.93 -16.15
C ASN A 469 6.25 24.14 -16.95
N GLY A 470 5.07 24.63 -16.55
CA GLY A 470 4.40 25.80 -17.17
C GLY A 470 3.26 25.45 -18.11
N GLU A 471 3.04 24.17 -18.38
CA GLU A 471 2.03 23.66 -19.30
C GLU A 471 0.85 23.05 -18.55
N GLU A 472 -0.38 23.36 -18.99
CA GLU A 472 -1.61 22.81 -18.42
C GLU A 472 -1.75 21.32 -18.79
N LEU A 473 -2.02 20.47 -17.80
CA LEU A 473 -2.52 19.11 -18.05
C LEU A 473 -3.99 19.01 -17.65
N ARG A 474 -4.75 18.35 -18.51
CA ARG A 474 -6.18 18.12 -18.41
C ARG A 474 -6.47 16.64 -18.29
N ILE A 475 -7.60 16.30 -17.68
CA ILE A 475 -7.97 14.90 -17.43
C ILE A 475 -8.92 14.33 -18.50
N ASN A 476 -8.72 13.07 -18.86
CA ASN A 476 -9.57 12.27 -19.73
C ASN A 476 -9.87 10.93 -19.06
N TYR A 477 -11.15 10.60 -18.82
CA TYR A 477 -11.61 9.34 -18.20
C TYR A 477 -12.00 8.24 -19.21
N HIS A 478 -11.80 8.51 -20.49
CA HIS A 478 -12.11 7.62 -21.61
C HIS A 478 -10.86 7.34 -22.46
N ALA A 479 -9.70 7.33 -21.82
CA ALA A 479 -8.43 7.07 -22.48
C ALA A 479 -8.25 5.56 -22.77
N GLY A 480 -7.12 5.22 -23.40
CA GLY A 480 -6.70 3.84 -23.66
C GLY A 480 -7.76 3.00 -24.37
N ASP A 481 -8.34 2.02 -23.69
CA ASP A 481 -9.40 1.15 -24.22
C ASP A 481 -10.85 1.64 -23.98
N GLY A 482 -11.01 2.80 -23.35
CA GLY A 482 -12.28 3.54 -23.24
C GLY A 482 -12.75 3.80 -21.81
N ASN A 483 -12.11 3.18 -20.82
CA ASN A 483 -12.39 3.31 -19.38
C ASN A 483 -11.12 3.58 -18.56
N ASP A 484 -10.07 4.12 -19.18
CA ASP A 484 -8.83 4.51 -18.51
C ASP A 484 -8.75 6.02 -18.21
N VAL A 485 -7.84 6.38 -17.30
CA VAL A 485 -7.58 7.79 -16.97
C VAL A 485 -6.24 8.24 -17.55
N ALA A 486 -6.28 9.28 -18.38
CA ALA A 486 -5.10 9.95 -18.89
C ALA A 486 -5.05 11.44 -18.55
N LEU A 487 -3.84 11.96 -18.47
CA LEU A 487 -3.56 13.38 -18.52
C LEU A 487 -3.07 13.77 -19.91
N PHE A 488 -3.53 14.89 -20.44
CA PHE A 488 -3.08 15.36 -21.76
C PHE A 488 -2.86 16.87 -21.77
N ASN A 489 -1.97 17.31 -22.67
CA ASN A 489 -1.76 18.72 -22.94
C ASN A 489 -2.46 19.12 -24.25
N GLY A 490 -3.19 20.24 -24.22
CA GLY A 490 -3.84 20.77 -25.41
C GLY A 490 -5.32 20.42 -25.55
N LEU A 491 -5.76 20.14 -26.77
CA LEU A 491 -7.16 19.80 -27.08
C LEU A 491 -7.42 18.30 -26.86
N THR A 492 -8.55 17.94 -26.26
CA THR A 492 -9.01 16.54 -26.21
C THR A 492 -9.41 16.08 -27.60
N ASN A 493 -8.91 14.94 -28.06
CA ASN A 493 -9.63 14.16 -29.04
C ASN A 493 -10.55 13.20 -28.27
N ALA A 494 -11.85 13.46 -28.28
CA ALA A 494 -12.82 12.50 -27.80
C ALA A 494 -12.88 11.37 -28.81
N ILE A 495 -12.47 10.17 -28.42
CA ILE A 495 -12.74 8.98 -29.21
C ILE A 495 -13.86 8.25 -28.50
N ILE A 496 -14.94 7.93 -29.21
CA ILE A 496 -16.11 7.26 -28.69
C ILE A 496 -16.35 6.11 -29.64
N SER A 497 -16.20 4.87 -29.18
CA SER A 497 -16.41 3.69 -30.00
C SER A 497 -17.58 2.90 -29.46
N ALA A 498 -18.43 2.38 -30.35
CA ALA A 498 -19.52 1.48 -30.01
C ALA A 498 -18.99 0.26 -29.24
N ASN A 499 -17.86 -0.29 -29.72
CA ASN A 499 -17.13 -1.37 -29.04
C ASN A 499 -16.60 -1.05 -27.62
N TRP A 500 -16.54 0.22 -27.19
CA TRP A 500 -15.97 0.63 -25.89
C TRP A 500 -17.00 0.66 -24.76
N LEU A 501 -18.29 0.55 -25.08
CA LEU A 501 -19.37 0.64 -24.10
C LEU A 501 -20.04 -0.73 -23.97
N ALA A 502 -19.34 -1.66 -23.30
CA ALA A 502 -19.75 -3.06 -23.14
C ALA A 502 -21.07 -3.28 -22.34
N PHE A 503 -21.84 -2.23 -22.05
CA PHE A 503 -23.14 -2.33 -21.39
C PHE A 503 -24.21 -1.55 -22.17
N GLY A 504 -24.64 -2.15 -23.29
CA GLY A 504 -26.07 -2.28 -23.56
C GLY A 504 -26.75 -1.24 -24.44
N GLU A 505 -26.01 -0.40 -25.17
CA GLU A 505 -26.64 0.50 -26.14
C GLU A 505 -25.85 0.53 -27.46
N ALA A 506 -24.52 0.60 -27.48
CA ALA A 506 -23.76 0.60 -28.73
C ALA A 506 -23.15 -0.77 -29.07
N GLY A 507 -23.37 -1.28 -30.29
CA GLY A 507 -22.84 -2.57 -30.76
C GLY A 507 -23.55 -3.81 -30.20
N ASP A 508 -24.83 -3.69 -29.87
CA ASP A 508 -25.65 -4.80 -29.38
C ASP A 508 -26.18 -5.72 -30.51
N GLY A 509 -25.83 -5.42 -31.77
CA GLY A 509 -26.34 -6.08 -32.96
C GLY A 509 -27.62 -5.43 -33.51
N SER A 510 -27.97 -4.23 -33.02
CA SER A 510 -29.07 -3.38 -33.45
C SER A 510 -28.55 -1.98 -33.80
N ALA A 511 -29.34 -1.25 -34.58
CA ALA A 511 -29.05 0.13 -34.96
C ALA A 511 -28.77 1.05 -33.76
N ASP A 512 -27.59 1.66 -33.70
CA ASP A 512 -27.26 2.63 -32.66
C ASP A 512 -27.61 4.07 -33.10
N THR A 513 -27.77 4.96 -32.14
CA THR A 513 -27.94 6.40 -32.39
C THR A 513 -26.96 7.19 -31.53
N PHE A 514 -26.10 7.97 -32.17
CA PHE A 514 -25.17 8.89 -31.53
C PHE A 514 -25.71 10.31 -31.66
N LEU A 515 -25.82 11.05 -30.57
CA LEU A 515 -26.22 12.46 -30.57
C LEU A 515 -25.08 13.30 -30.05
N ILE A 516 -24.49 14.13 -30.91
CA ILE A 516 -23.54 15.17 -30.52
C ILE A 516 -24.30 16.49 -30.43
N GLN A 517 -24.25 17.17 -29.28
CA GLN A 517 -24.98 18.42 -29.09
C GLN A 517 -24.17 19.48 -28.33
N HIS A 518 -24.52 20.75 -28.57
CA HIS A 518 -24.06 21.86 -27.76
C HIS A 518 -24.97 22.05 -26.54
N ASN A 519 -24.40 21.99 -25.34
CA ASN A 519 -25.10 22.22 -24.07
C ASN A 519 -24.33 23.22 -23.20
N GLY A 520 -24.79 24.49 -23.21
CA GLY A 520 -24.18 25.55 -22.41
C GLY A 520 -22.81 25.98 -22.92
N ALA A 521 -21.74 25.56 -22.23
CA ALA A 521 -20.34 25.78 -22.65
C ALA A 521 -19.66 24.48 -23.10
N SER A 522 -20.38 23.36 -23.07
CA SER A 522 -19.87 22.02 -23.32
C SER A 522 -20.44 21.42 -24.59
N VAL A 523 -19.67 20.56 -25.23
CA VAL A 523 -20.18 19.58 -26.19
C VAL A 523 -20.43 18.29 -25.46
N GLU A 524 -21.58 17.68 -25.72
CA GLU A 524 -22.02 16.41 -25.16
C GLU A 524 -22.19 15.38 -26.27
N VAL A 525 -21.85 14.13 -25.98
CA VAL A 525 -22.22 12.98 -26.81
C VAL A 525 -23.11 12.05 -25.98
N LEU A 526 -24.26 11.71 -26.54
CA LEU A 526 -25.26 10.80 -25.98
C LEU A 526 -25.44 9.63 -26.93
N ILE A 527 -25.87 8.49 -26.40
CA ILE A 527 -26.11 7.27 -27.18
C ILE A 527 -27.51 6.76 -26.90
N ASN A 528 -28.24 6.33 -27.93
CA ASN A 528 -29.55 5.69 -27.87
C ASN A 528 -30.60 6.44 -27.05
N ASP A 529 -30.62 7.76 -27.21
CA ASP A 529 -31.50 8.66 -26.47
C ASP A 529 -31.36 8.58 -24.93
N ASP A 530 -30.29 7.99 -24.38
CA ASP A 530 -29.99 8.05 -22.94
C ASP A 530 -29.75 9.51 -22.56
N PRO A 531 -30.46 10.05 -21.55
CA PRO A 531 -30.27 11.42 -21.10
C PRO A 531 -28.90 11.69 -20.45
N THR A 532 -28.10 10.65 -20.16
CA THR A 532 -26.78 10.73 -19.55
C THR A 532 -25.73 10.74 -20.66
N PRO A 533 -24.99 11.84 -20.84
CA PRO A 533 -23.97 11.88 -21.88
C PRO A 533 -22.81 10.94 -21.53
N VAL A 534 -22.36 10.18 -22.53
CA VAL A 534 -21.15 9.34 -22.46
C VAL A 534 -19.88 10.17 -22.57
N PHE A 535 -19.99 11.41 -23.06
CA PHE A 535 -18.92 12.40 -23.09
C PHE A 535 -19.49 13.80 -22.85
N SER A 536 -18.84 14.61 -22.02
CA SER A 536 -19.20 16.02 -21.82
C SER A 536 -17.97 16.85 -21.46
N ALA A 537 -17.53 17.72 -22.37
CA ALA A 537 -16.36 18.57 -22.17
C ALA A 537 -16.57 19.99 -22.71
N PRO A 538 -15.86 21.02 -22.20
CA PRO A 538 -15.95 22.37 -22.75
C PRO A 538 -15.61 22.42 -24.24
N ILE A 539 -16.42 23.14 -25.04
CA ILE A 539 -16.21 23.27 -26.48
C ILE A 539 -14.84 23.85 -26.81
N ALA A 540 -14.38 24.84 -26.04
CA ALA A 540 -13.12 25.54 -26.27
C ALA A 540 -11.89 24.64 -26.15
N THR A 541 -12.03 23.47 -25.54
CA THR A 541 -10.93 22.54 -25.23
C THR A 541 -11.08 21.20 -25.93
N THR A 542 -12.16 21.00 -26.68
CA THR A 542 -12.38 19.78 -27.46
C THR A 542 -11.85 19.99 -28.86
N GLY A 543 -10.92 19.14 -29.29
CA GLY A 543 -10.26 19.21 -30.60
C GLY A 543 -11.07 18.47 -31.64
N GLN A 544 -11.11 17.15 -31.54
CA GLN A 544 -11.86 16.29 -32.45
C GLN A 544 -12.78 15.35 -31.66
N ILE A 545 -13.94 15.03 -32.23
CA ILE A 545 -14.85 14.00 -31.74
C ILE A 545 -14.87 12.90 -32.79
N ILE A 546 -14.28 11.75 -32.48
CA ILE A 546 -14.27 10.57 -33.32
C ILE A 546 -15.33 9.61 -32.77
N ILE A 547 -16.44 9.45 -33.48
CA ILE A 547 -17.40 8.38 -33.25
C ILE A 547 -16.97 7.18 -34.10
N ARG A 548 -16.87 6.00 -33.50
CA ARG A 548 -16.72 4.73 -34.22
C ARG A 548 -17.98 3.94 -33.96
N GLY A 549 -18.75 3.69 -35.00
CA GLY A 549 -19.90 2.83 -34.97
C GLY A 549 -19.52 1.35 -34.86
N SER A 550 -20.54 0.54 -35.09
CA SER A 550 -20.58 -0.90 -35.02
C SER A 550 -20.93 -1.47 -36.41
N SER A 551 -21.08 -2.78 -36.55
CA SER A 551 -21.38 -3.42 -37.85
C SER A 551 -22.87 -3.37 -38.24
N ASP A 552 -23.71 -2.76 -37.42
CA ASP A 552 -25.14 -2.55 -37.57
C ASP A 552 -25.46 -1.09 -37.97
N ASP A 553 -26.74 -0.82 -38.27
CA ASP A 553 -27.21 0.43 -38.88
C ASP A 553 -27.12 1.64 -37.92
N ASP A 554 -26.04 2.39 -37.92
CA ASP A 554 -25.81 3.45 -36.96
C ASP A 554 -26.22 4.83 -37.44
N THR A 555 -26.81 5.63 -36.55
CA THR A 555 -27.22 7.00 -36.84
C THR A 555 -26.41 8.02 -36.02
N LEU A 556 -25.55 8.81 -36.65
CA LEU A 556 -24.99 10.01 -36.02
C LEU A 556 -25.88 11.23 -36.25
N THR A 557 -26.33 11.88 -35.18
CA THR A 557 -26.98 13.19 -35.19
C THR A 557 -26.04 14.25 -34.62
N VAL A 558 -25.68 15.26 -35.42
CA VAL A 558 -24.98 16.47 -34.95
C VAL A 558 -25.99 17.60 -34.79
N ASN A 559 -26.25 18.02 -33.56
CA ASN A 559 -27.26 19.01 -33.21
C ASN A 559 -26.66 20.37 -32.82
N ASN A 560 -26.63 21.27 -33.81
CA ASN A 560 -26.21 22.66 -33.66
C ASN A 560 -27.36 23.61 -33.27
N SER A 561 -28.55 23.11 -32.92
CA SER A 561 -29.73 23.97 -32.65
C SER A 561 -29.56 24.91 -31.45
N ASN A 562 -28.63 24.59 -30.54
CA ASN A 562 -28.29 25.40 -29.37
C ASN A 562 -26.95 26.14 -29.53
N GLY A 563 -26.43 26.22 -30.76
CA GLY A 563 -25.12 26.78 -31.11
C GLY A 563 -24.20 25.73 -31.75
N LEU A 564 -23.14 26.21 -32.40
CA LEU A 564 -22.26 25.37 -33.20
C LEU A 564 -21.44 24.42 -32.33
N VAL A 565 -21.49 23.13 -32.64
CA VAL A 565 -20.54 22.14 -32.14
C VAL A 565 -19.22 22.35 -32.90
N ALA A 566 -18.38 23.24 -32.41
CA ALA A 566 -17.15 23.65 -33.09
C ALA A 566 -16.08 22.55 -33.33
N PRO A 567 -15.93 21.50 -32.50
CA PRO A 567 -14.93 20.46 -32.74
C PRO A 567 -15.12 19.77 -34.09
N ASP A 568 -14.02 19.35 -34.71
CA ASP A 568 -14.09 18.50 -35.91
C ASP A 568 -14.70 17.16 -35.50
N ILE A 569 -15.65 16.66 -36.27
CA ILE A 569 -16.30 15.38 -36.00
C ILE A 569 -15.83 14.39 -37.07
N ILE A 570 -15.43 13.19 -36.65
CA ILE A 570 -15.21 12.04 -37.52
C ILE A 570 -16.21 10.98 -37.10
N PHE A 571 -16.93 10.38 -38.04
CA PHE A 571 -17.76 9.22 -37.78
C PHE A 571 -17.37 8.07 -38.69
N ASP A 572 -16.82 7.02 -38.09
CA ASP A 572 -16.45 5.78 -38.75
C ASP A 572 -17.57 4.76 -38.48
N ALA A 573 -18.59 4.67 -39.35
CA ALA A 573 -19.77 3.86 -39.05
C ALA A 573 -19.44 2.37 -38.93
N ASP A 574 -18.63 1.82 -39.82
CA ASP A 574 -18.29 0.38 -39.84
C ASP A 574 -17.35 -0.06 -38.69
N GLY A 575 -16.81 0.87 -37.91
CA GLY A 575 -15.86 0.63 -36.82
C GLY A 575 -14.49 0.05 -37.24
N VAL A 576 -13.74 -0.50 -36.27
CA VAL A 576 -12.38 -1.06 -36.48
C VAL A 576 -12.44 -2.48 -37.04
N GLY A 577 -12.81 -2.60 -38.31
CA GLY A 577 -12.96 -3.92 -38.93
C GLY A 577 -13.66 -3.86 -40.27
N ALA A 578 -13.11 -3.06 -41.20
CA ALA A 578 -13.60 -2.94 -42.55
C ALA A 578 -14.09 -4.30 -43.11
N ASP A 579 -15.28 -4.31 -43.72
CA ASP A 579 -15.66 -5.33 -44.69
C ASP A 579 -14.66 -5.29 -45.85
N SER A 580 -13.53 -5.92 -45.59
CA SER A 580 -12.46 -6.14 -46.54
C SER A 580 -12.87 -7.31 -47.42
N GLY A 581 -13.83 -7.03 -48.28
CA GLY A 581 -13.91 -7.66 -49.58
C GLY A 581 -15.21 -8.38 -49.86
N GLY A 582 -15.98 -7.80 -50.79
CA GLY A 582 -16.35 -8.43 -52.05
C GLY A 582 -16.27 -9.96 -52.06
N GLY A 583 -17.20 -10.60 -51.36
CA GLY A 583 -17.47 -12.02 -51.51
C GLY A 583 -18.28 -12.22 -52.78
N GLU A 584 -17.65 -12.80 -53.80
CA GLU A 584 -18.33 -13.44 -54.92
C GLU A 584 -19.27 -14.54 -54.40
N ASP A 585 -20.49 -14.19 -53.99
CA ASP A 585 -21.58 -15.15 -53.93
C ASP A 585 -22.78 -14.58 -54.70
N GLY A 586 -23.09 -15.25 -55.80
CA GLY A 586 -24.08 -14.82 -56.80
C GLY A 586 -25.53 -14.96 -56.32
N GLY A 587 -25.85 -14.43 -55.14
CA GLY A 587 -27.20 -14.31 -54.61
C GLY A 587 -27.38 -12.91 -54.03
N PHE A 588 -28.43 -12.23 -54.48
CA PHE A 588 -28.94 -10.91 -54.05
C PHE A 588 -28.24 -10.27 -52.84
N PRO A 589 -27.82 -8.98 -52.94
CA PRO A 589 -27.33 -8.26 -51.76
C PRO A 589 -28.39 -8.42 -50.68
N ARG A 590 -27.98 -8.96 -49.51
CA ARG A 590 -28.78 -8.75 -48.31
C ARG A 590 -28.92 -7.23 -48.19
N PRO A 591 -30.10 -6.69 -47.86
CA PRO A 591 -30.21 -5.26 -47.59
C PRO A 591 -29.19 -4.98 -46.48
N GLY A 592 -28.06 -4.37 -46.85
CA GLY A 592 -27.03 -3.96 -45.91
C GLY A 592 -27.67 -2.99 -44.93
N GLY A 593 -27.17 -3.01 -43.71
CA GLY A 593 -27.59 -2.06 -42.70
C GLY A 593 -27.38 -0.63 -43.19
N PHE A 594 -28.28 0.28 -42.84
CA PHE A 594 -28.22 1.64 -43.31
C PHE A 594 -27.67 2.62 -42.26
N ASP A 595 -26.37 2.89 -42.28
CA ASP A 595 -25.79 3.98 -41.50
C ASP A 595 -26.33 5.33 -41.97
N THR A 596 -26.52 6.26 -41.04
CA THR A 596 -27.17 7.55 -41.29
C THR A 596 -26.44 8.69 -40.59
N LEU A 597 -26.09 9.74 -41.33
CA LEU A 597 -25.66 11.03 -40.76
C LEU A 597 -26.81 12.04 -40.83
N ARG A 598 -27.19 12.58 -39.68
CA ARG A 598 -28.18 13.64 -39.48
C ARG A 598 -27.52 14.90 -38.94
N LEU A 599 -27.82 16.04 -39.55
CA LEU A 599 -27.29 17.35 -39.18
C LEU A 599 -28.47 18.28 -38.84
N MET A 600 -28.49 18.87 -37.64
CA MET A 600 -29.59 19.72 -37.15
C MET A 600 -29.09 21.11 -36.72
N GLY A 601 -29.90 22.15 -36.87
CA GLY A 601 -29.69 23.49 -36.28
C GLY A 601 -29.84 24.68 -37.23
N ASP A 602 -30.22 25.83 -36.66
CA ASP A 602 -30.27 27.17 -37.28
C ASP A 602 -28.96 27.89 -36.92
N THR A 603 -28.06 27.96 -37.88
CA THR A 603 -27.09 29.05 -37.97
C THR A 603 -27.20 29.58 -39.40
N GLU A 604 -26.91 30.87 -39.64
CA GLU A 604 -26.90 31.49 -40.98
C GLU A 604 -25.80 30.90 -41.92
N ALA A 605 -25.39 29.65 -41.69
CA ALA A 605 -24.35 28.90 -42.38
C ALA A 605 -24.94 28.04 -43.51
N ASP A 606 -24.27 28.02 -44.66
CA ASP A 606 -24.56 27.05 -45.72
C ASP A 606 -23.93 25.70 -45.35
N THR A 607 -24.69 24.62 -45.50
CA THR A 607 -24.15 23.25 -45.34
C THR A 607 -23.67 22.78 -46.70
N ILE A 608 -22.37 22.53 -46.84
CA ILE A 608 -21.78 21.96 -48.04
C ILE A 608 -21.60 20.46 -47.84
N TYR A 609 -22.32 19.67 -48.62
CA TYR A 609 -22.09 18.24 -48.71
C TYR A 609 -21.14 17.97 -49.88
N ASN A 610 -19.98 17.39 -49.61
CA ASN A 610 -18.99 17.09 -50.64
C ASN A 610 -18.78 15.57 -50.71
N PRO A 611 -19.56 14.82 -51.51
CA PRO A 611 -19.33 13.39 -51.70
C PRO A 611 -17.98 13.21 -52.40
N GLY A 612 -17.13 12.33 -51.88
CA GLY A 612 -15.77 12.14 -52.36
C GLY A 612 -15.75 11.33 -53.65
N GLU A 613 -14.63 10.65 -53.90
CA GLU A 613 -14.59 9.62 -54.96
C GLU A 613 -15.40 8.36 -54.59
N THR A 614 -15.66 8.17 -53.30
CA THR A 614 -16.59 7.21 -52.70
C THR A 614 -17.74 7.98 -52.04
N ASN A 615 -18.83 7.31 -51.62
CA ASN A 615 -19.92 7.97 -50.86
C ASN A 615 -19.46 8.52 -49.48
N ASP A 616 -18.16 8.43 -49.18
CA ASP A 616 -17.52 8.70 -47.90
C ASP A 616 -16.82 10.06 -47.85
N ALA A 617 -17.48 11.14 -48.28
CA ALA A 617 -16.94 12.45 -47.90
C ALA A 617 -18.00 13.40 -47.34
N GLY A 618 -17.58 13.98 -46.22
CA GLY A 618 -18.44 14.47 -45.17
C GLY A 618 -19.12 15.82 -45.45
N GLY A 619 -19.80 16.29 -44.42
CA GLY A 619 -20.47 17.59 -44.39
C GLY A 619 -19.55 18.68 -43.83
N VAL A 620 -19.49 19.82 -44.50
CA VAL A 620 -18.76 21.00 -44.03
C VAL A 620 -19.76 22.15 -43.87
N PHE A 621 -19.86 22.72 -42.68
CA PHE A 621 -20.65 23.93 -42.47
C PHE A 621 -19.77 25.15 -42.73
N GLN A 622 -20.30 26.13 -43.47
CA GLN A 622 -19.59 27.35 -43.82
C GLN A 622 -20.43 28.60 -43.54
N VAL A 623 -19.79 29.65 -43.01
CA VAL A 623 -20.39 30.99 -42.88
C VAL A 623 -19.54 31.95 -43.69
N ALA A 624 -20.14 32.68 -44.63
CA ALA A 624 -19.44 33.64 -45.51
C ALA A 624 -18.22 33.06 -46.28
N GLY A 625 -18.21 31.75 -46.54
CA GLY A 625 -17.15 31.04 -47.27
C GLY A 625 -16.02 30.46 -46.41
N ASP A 626 -16.02 30.74 -45.10
CA ASP A 626 -15.09 30.13 -44.15
C ASP A 626 -15.71 28.86 -43.54
N VAL A 627 -14.91 27.80 -43.41
CA VAL A 627 -15.33 26.56 -42.75
C VAL A 627 -15.45 26.79 -41.25
N VAL A 628 -16.64 26.54 -40.70
CA VAL A 628 -16.93 26.73 -39.27
C VAL A 628 -17.08 25.41 -38.52
N GLN A 629 -17.44 24.31 -39.19
CA GLN A 629 -17.47 22.97 -38.61
C GLN A 629 -17.26 21.93 -39.71
N ARG A 630 -16.52 20.87 -39.39
CA ARG A 630 -16.30 19.72 -40.27
C ARG A 630 -16.87 18.47 -39.62
N VAL A 631 -17.61 17.69 -40.39
CA VAL A 631 -18.07 16.34 -40.03
C VAL A 631 -17.58 15.41 -41.13
N GLU A 632 -16.49 14.70 -40.90
CA GLU A 632 -16.00 13.63 -41.76
C GLU A 632 -16.70 12.32 -41.42
N PHE A 633 -16.85 11.46 -42.42
CA PHE A 633 -17.62 10.25 -42.30
C PHE A 633 -17.01 9.12 -43.17
N PHE A 634 -17.02 7.87 -42.71
CA PHE A 634 -16.54 6.66 -43.42
C PHE A 634 -17.51 5.47 -43.32
N GLY A 635 -17.88 4.84 -44.45
CA GLY A 635 -18.77 3.65 -44.49
C GLY A 635 -20.29 3.92 -44.56
N LEU A 636 -20.78 4.85 -45.39
CA LEU A 636 -22.17 5.36 -45.29
C LEU A 636 -23.03 4.68 -46.35
N GLU A 637 -24.19 4.18 -45.93
CA GLU A 637 -25.20 3.68 -46.83
C GLU A 637 -26.60 4.05 -46.29
N PRO A 638 -27.36 5.14 -46.62
CA PRO A 638 -27.10 6.41 -47.28
C PRO A 638 -27.20 7.67 -46.34
N VAL A 639 -26.69 8.83 -46.79
CA VAL A 639 -26.71 10.10 -46.03
C VAL A 639 -28.11 10.75 -45.94
N GLN A 640 -28.62 11.06 -44.74
CA GLN A 640 -29.89 11.78 -44.55
C GLN A 640 -29.71 13.17 -43.89
N VAL A 641 -29.54 14.21 -44.73
CA VAL A 641 -29.39 15.59 -44.24
C VAL A 641 -30.76 16.22 -43.93
N ILE A 642 -31.18 16.18 -42.66
CA ILE A 642 -32.42 16.83 -42.18
C ILE A 642 -32.11 18.22 -41.58
N GLY A 643 -31.79 19.19 -42.42
CA GLY A 643 -31.77 20.59 -42.03
C GLY A 643 -33.18 21.14 -41.79
N VAL A 644 -33.33 22.10 -40.87
CA VAL A 644 -34.56 22.89 -40.72
C VAL A 644 -34.23 24.33 -41.15
N GLY A 645 -34.29 24.63 -42.45
CA GLY A 645 -34.27 26.00 -42.97
C GLY A 645 -32.93 26.54 -43.51
N GLY A 646 -32.00 25.70 -43.96
CA GLY A 646 -30.73 26.10 -44.59
C GLY A 646 -30.62 25.74 -46.08
N THR A 647 -29.64 26.34 -46.78
CA THR A 647 -29.27 25.94 -48.15
C THR A 647 -28.27 24.78 -48.10
N ILE A 648 -28.56 23.68 -48.78
CA ILE A 648 -27.58 22.59 -48.98
C ILE A 648 -26.89 22.81 -50.32
N THR A 649 -25.57 23.05 -50.30
CA THR A 649 -24.76 23.10 -51.53
C THR A 649 -24.06 21.77 -51.74
N VAL A 650 -24.27 21.13 -52.88
CA VAL A 650 -23.58 19.85 -53.19
C VAL A 650 -22.36 20.12 -54.06
N GLY A 651 -21.19 19.63 -53.61
CA GLY A 651 -19.92 19.68 -54.33
C GLY A 651 -19.89 18.81 -55.61
N ALA A 652 -18.77 18.84 -56.34
CA ALA A 652 -18.64 18.16 -57.64
C ALA A 652 -18.65 16.62 -57.49
N GLN A 653 -19.76 15.97 -57.86
CA GLN A 653 -19.89 14.51 -57.90
C GLN A 653 -19.22 13.91 -59.17
N LEU A 654 -18.52 12.78 -59.02
CA LEU A 654 -18.05 11.98 -60.16
C LEU A 654 -19.23 11.23 -60.81
N ALA A 655 -19.20 11.09 -62.13
CA ALA A 655 -20.30 10.53 -62.92
C ALA A 655 -20.64 9.08 -62.52
N GLY A 656 -21.90 8.82 -62.12
CA GLY A 656 -22.44 7.47 -61.90
C GLY A 656 -22.99 7.18 -60.50
N ILE A 657 -22.88 8.12 -59.57
CA ILE A 657 -23.40 8.01 -58.20
C ILE A 657 -24.74 8.76 -58.13
N GLY A 658 -25.80 8.15 -57.56
CA GLY A 658 -27.10 8.80 -57.38
C GLY A 658 -27.13 9.68 -56.12
N PHE A 659 -28.09 10.62 -56.01
CA PHE A 659 -28.34 11.30 -54.74
C PHE A 659 -28.89 10.31 -53.69
N PRO A 660 -28.59 10.49 -52.40
CA PRO A 660 -29.28 9.78 -51.33
C PRO A 660 -30.80 9.95 -51.47
N GLN A 661 -31.55 8.85 -51.30
CA GLN A 661 -33.00 8.79 -51.51
C GLN A 661 -33.81 9.68 -50.54
N ALA A 662 -33.16 10.29 -49.55
CA ALA A 662 -33.78 10.98 -48.41
C ALA A 662 -33.52 12.49 -48.34
N MET A 663 -33.25 13.16 -49.45
CA MET A 663 -33.36 14.63 -49.54
C MET A 663 -34.84 15.06 -49.61
N ASN A 664 -35.60 14.93 -48.52
CA ASN A 664 -37.04 15.27 -48.46
C ASN A 664 -37.33 16.66 -47.84
N ASP A 665 -38.33 17.33 -48.43
CA ASP A 665 -39.32 18.32 -47.96
C ASP A 665 -38.93 19.54 -47.10
N ALA A 666 -37.70 19.73 -46.63
CA ALA A 666 -37.37 20.79 -45.65
C ALA A 666 -36.33 21.84 -46.06
N ASN A 667 -35.48 21.60 -47.08
CA ASN A 667 -34.34 22.47 -47.42
C ASN A 667 -34.33 22.91 -48.89
N ASP A 668 -33.71 24.06 -49.17
CA ASP A 668 -33.41 24.51 -50.53
C ASP A 668 -32.05 23.92 -50.97
N ILE A 669 -32.03 23.22 -52.12
CA ILE A 669 -30.83 22.53 -52.64
C ILE A 669 -30.23 23.40 -53.76
N ASN A 670 -28.96 23.79 -53.64
CA ASN A 670 -28.25 24.58 -54.64
C ASN A 670 -27.13 23.77 -55.30
N TYR A 671 -27.20 23.59 -56.63
CA TYR A 671 -26.23 22.80 -57.40
C TYR A 671 -25.43 23.67 -58.35
N THR A 672 -24.09 23.66 -58.22
CA THR A 672 -23.22 24.73 -58.76
C THR A 672 -22.34 24.33 -59.95
N ARG A 673 -22.57 23.20 -60.65
CA ARG A 673 -21.73 22.82 -61.82
C ARG A 673 -22.47 22.20 -63.01
N SER A 674 -22.12 22.66 -64.23
CA SER A 674 -22.54 22.12 -65.55
C SER A 674 -21.35 21.48 -66.30
N PRO A 675 -21.53 20.49 -67.22
CA PRO A 675 -22.79 19.81 -67.60
C PRO A 675 -22.77 18.30 -67.32
N ASN A 676 -23.85 17.74 -66.75
CA ASN A 676 -24.10 16.30 -66.79
C ASN A 676 -25.48 16.03 -67.44
N SER A 677 -25.47 15.55 -68.68
CA SER A 677 -26.67 15.19 -69.45
C SER A 677 -27.30 13.86 -69.03
N GLN A 678 -27.62 13.67 -67.74
CA GLN A 678 -28.26 12.45 -67.25
C GLN A 678 -29.74 12.68 -66.91
N ALA A 679 -30.62 12.13 -67.75
CA ALA A 679 -32.06 12.11 -67.50
C ALA A 679 -32.39 11.25 -66.27
N GLY A 680 -33.18 11.79 -65.34
CA GLY A 680 -33.60 11.09 -64.12
C GLY A 680 -32.80 11.42 -62.86
N PHE A 681 -31.76 12.25 -62.95
CA PHE A 681 -30.89 12.61 -61.83
C PHE A 681 -31.61 13.31 -60.65
N PHE A 682 -32.66 14.09 -60.93
CA PHE A 682 -33.48 14.78 -59.92
C PHE A 682 -34.85 14.12 -59.69
N ALA A 683 -35.07 12.88 -60.16
CA ALA A 683 -36.37 12.23 -60.04
C ALA A 683 -36.70 11.90 -58.57
N GLY A 684 -37.69 12.59 -58.00
CA GLY A 684 -38.15 12.41 -56.62
C GLY A 684 -38.03 13.66 -55.73
N LEU A 685 -37.31 14.70 -56.19
CA LEU A 685 -37.19 15.97 -55.48
C LEU A 685 -38.37 16.92 -55.78
N ASP A 686 -38.80 17.70 -54.78
CA ASP A 686 -39.89 18.66 -54.96
C ASP A 686 -39.42 19.86 -55.80
N ALA A 687 -40.02 20.05 -56.98
CA ALA A 687 -39.52 20.94 -58.03
C ALA A 687 -39.46 22.44 -57.66
N GLY A 688 -40.02 22.82 -56.51
CA GLY A 688 -40.06 24.21 -56.02
C GLY A 688 -38.84 24.66 -55.18
N ARG A 689 -37.89 23.76 -54.90
CA ARG A 689 -36.80 24.00 -53.92
C ARG A 689 -35.40 23.63 -54.39
N VAL A 690 -35.26 23.25 -55.66
CA VAL A 690 -33.95 22.98 -56.28
C VAL A 690 -33.59 24.19 -57.13
N THR A 691 -32.50 24.86 -56.78
CA THR A 691 -31.91 25.93 -57.60
C THR A 691 -30.70 25.37 -58.31
N VAL A 692 -30.71 25.40 -59.64
CA VAL A 692 -29.58 25.04 -60.49
C VAL A 692 -29.05 26.32 -61.12
N ASP A 693 -27.73 26.50 -61.14
CA ASP A 693 -27.13 27.71 -61.71
C ASP A 693 -27.58 27.95 -63.18
N ALA A 694 -27.66 29.22 -63.58
CA ALA A 694 -28.57 29.82 -64.57
C ALA A 694 -28.51 29.34 -66.04
N TYR A 695 -27.98 28.14 -66.33
CA TYR A 695 -27.74 27.63 -67.68
C TYR A 695 -28.56 26.39 -68.09
N GLU A 696 -29.36 25.77 -67.22
CA GLU A 696 -30.12 24.54 -67.58
C GLU A 696 -31.55 24.53 -66.99
N SER A 697 -32.51 23.98 -67.75
CA SER A 697 -33.91 23.81 -67.33
C SER A 697 -34.11 22.46 -66.63
N ILE A 698 -34.77 22.48 -65.47
CA ILE A 698 -35.26 21.28 -64.76
C ILE A 698 -36.23 20.47 -65.62
#